data_AF-A0A2E7EJS8-F1
#
_entry.id   AF-A0A2E7EJS8-F1
#
_cell.length_a   1.000
_cell.length_b   1.000
_cell.length_c   1.000
_cell.angle_alpha   90.00
_cell.angle_beta   90.00
_cell.angle_gamma   90.00
#
_symmetry.space_group_name_H-M   'P 1'
#
loop_
_entity.id
_entity.type
_entity.pdbx_description
1 polymer ?
#
loop_
_entity_poly.entity_id
_entity_poly.type
_entity_poly.pdbx_seq_one_letter_code
_entity_poly.pdbx_strand_id
1 'polypeptide(L)'
;MLHSDHCPTQCRLVKSPLRWPFGLPLIVTLILVLAATPSTLFADEIHRPQDLHFFETRIRPLLVERCYECHSQDLQEGGLRLDNRQSILMGGDRGEAAVPGRAAKSLMIAATEYTLDDLAMPPEGKLSAEQIRDLRTWIDAGMPWPTDETDEAVEEIGQRQQEHWAFRAIKKPELPNVKNQTWVRNAIDVFVLSRLESADLEPAPSADDNTLRRRIHFDLLGLPPSDQDFKEQANETSIDRFIDRLLANPAYGERWGRHWLDVARYADTRGYVDGGQTEFAFAYTYRDYVVRAFNQDLRFDQFITDQLAADQQSLDENNRWRLAGLGFLTVGRRFNHDYHDMIDDQIDVISRGLQGMTVSCARCHDHKYDDIPTADYYSLYGILASSYEPQHSELPLLKESEDPKHLNELRKRASNYLQELNKLHRQIQHELRGYAGDYLLYIVQESAQHREGSQNPLKTERTILRGPSAYGYGGIRRWRDYLMKVKESDPVFGPWKALDLCEQDQFADVLQQQLEKPRLNALIRKRLETDRPESMRQLAQSYGILLEEVYSAWNARLKETPDQLDFFDPSQEQVRQVLYGPDAPATMTAFESIDCYHLDEHTHMRNVAGKVEELSIKNGAAASRAMVLEQRTAPYEPVVFLRGRPNRLGPNVTRKVPSILNQGSVSEASASTRGHTRLDLARSITASQNPLTARVLVNRIWHWHFGKPLVETVSDFGVRSNSPSHPKLLDYLAAWLIENDWSLKKLHRLILDSATYRQSSLTRSPAAELDPENRLLWRYNARRLEWEVIRDSLLHVSGRLEQHIGGRAERLDPDDPTSRRRTVYTHLNRQDLPEFARVFDFPAPDFTSPQRPISTVPQQQLFFLNSDFVLAQAKALGQEFATMEEITPRQRFIRLHERILGEPPRLSDEEINLWVSRFDPEKRSEVEWWALTAHAFMQSSQFVFIE
;
A
#
# COMPACT_ATOMS: atom_id res chain seq x y z
N MET A 1 -18.21 -48.08 -5.85
CA MET A 1 -18.93 -49.30 -6.30
C MET A 1 -19.92 -48.90 -7.38
N LEU A 2 -19.61 -49.32 -8.62
CA LEU A 2 -20.51 -49.84 -9.67
C LEU A 2 -21.65 -48.90 -10.14
N HIS A 3 -21.69 -48.35 -11.36
CA HIS A 3 -21.52 -48.85 -12.74
C HIS A 3 -22.82 -48.46 -13.50
N SER A 4 -22.69 -47.71 -14.62
CA SER A 4 -23.06 -48.11 -16.00
C SER A 4 -24.55 -48.38 -16.24
N ASP A 5 -25.20 -48.11 -17.36
CA ASP A 5 -24.97 -47.54 -18.68
C ASP A 5 -26.37 -47.59 -19.34
N HIS A 6 -26.63 -46.83 -20.40
CA HIS A 6 -27.22 -47.29 -21.67
C HIS A 6 -27.96 -46.18 -22.44
N CYS A 7 -27.34 -45.81 -23.56
CA CYS A 7 -28.00 -45.45 -24.83
C CYS A 7 -28.79 -46.69 -25.35
N PRO A 8 -29.76 -46.61 -26.28
CA PRO A 8 -29.45 -46.32 -27.68
C PRO A 8 -30.51 -45.59 -28.54
N THR A 9 -29.96 -45.02 -29.62
CA THR A 9 -30.46 -44.66 -30.95
C THR A 9 -31.61 -45.48 -31.58
N GLN A 10 -32.42 -44.84 -32.44
CA GLN A 10 -32.65 -45.12 -33.89
C GLN A 10 -33.82 -44.27 -34.44
N CYS A 11 -33.64 -43.41 -35.46
CA CYS A 11 -33.58 -43.67 -36.91
C CYS A 11 -34.96 -43.76 -37.61
N ARG A 12 -35.25 -42.87 -38.59
CA ARG A 12 -35.89 -43.24 -39.89
C ARG A 12 -35.88 -42.15 -40.97
N LEU A 13 -35.41 -42.59 -42.13
CA LEU A 13 -35.38 -42.06 -43.51
C LEU A 13 -36.75 -41.79 -44.16
N VAL A 14 -36.81 -40.90 -45.18
CA VAL A 14 -37.48 -41.04 -46.51
C VAL A 14 -36.91 -39.96 -47.51
N LYS A 15 -36.06 -40.31 -48.49
CA LYS A 15 -36.25 -40.51 -49.97
C LYS A 15 -36.70 -39.32 -50.88
N SER A 16 -35.71 -38.76 -51.64
CA SER A 16 -35.62 -38.56 -53.13
C SER A 16 -36.63 -37.68 -53.93
N PRO A 17 -36.42 -37.37 -55.25
CA PRO A 17 -35.25 -36.83 -56.01
C PRO A 17 -35.66 -35.74 -57.08
N LEU A 18 -34.73 -35.08 -57.80
CA LEU A 18 -34.76 -34.81 -59.28
C LEU A 18 -33.67 -33.81 -59.82
N ARG A 19 -32.84 -34.30 -60.77
CA ARG A 19 -32.37 -33.75 -62.08
C ARG A 19 -31.69 -32.34 -62.26
N TRP A 20 -30.36 -32.39 -62.49
CA TRP A 20 -29.44 -31.81 -63.54
C TRP A 20 -29.84 -30.64 -64.50
N PRO A 21 -28.89 -29.99 -65.24
CA PRO A 21 -27.44 -29.72 -65.03
C PRO A 21 -26.97 -28.30 -65.54
N PHE A 22 -25.64 -28.11 -65.75
CA PHE A 22 -24.85 -27.00 -66.36
C PHE A 22 -24.22 -25.98 -65.38
N GLY A 23 -22.91 -25.72 -65.32
CA GLY A 23 -21.77 -26.21 -66.12
C GLY A 23 -20.40 -25.86 -65.50
N LEU A 24 -19.38 -26.63 -65.90
CA LEU A 24 -17.93 -26.30 -65.96
C LEU A 24 -17.58 -26.02 -67.45
N PRO A 25 -16.37 -25.61 -67.92
CA PRO A 25 -15.02 -25.69 -67.31
C PRO A 25 -14.12 -24.42 -67.52
N LEU A 26 -13.03 -24.15 -66.76
CA LEU A 26 -11.64 -24.68 -66.83
C LEU A 26 -10.74 -24.07 -67.96
N ILE A 27 -9.74 -23.27 -67.59
CA ILE A 27 -8.44 -23.04 -68.29
C ILE A 27 -7.42 -22.82 -67.15
N VAL A 28 -6.70 -23.81 -66.62
CA VAL A 28 -5.49 -24.51 -67.09
C VAL A 28 -4.37 -23.61 -67.62
N THR A 29 -3.50 -23.30 -66.66
CA THR A 29 -2.08 -22.98 -66.70
C THR A 29 -1.22 -24.08 -67.39
N LEU A 30 -0.17 -23.68 -68.12
CA LEU A 30 1.07 -24.45 -68.36
C LEU A 30 2.16 -23.40 -68.72
N ILE A 31 3.06 -22.96 -67.82
CA ILE A 31 4.27 -23.59 -67.25
C ILE A 31 5.53 -23.48 -68.15
N LEU A 32 6.65 -23.07 -67.49
CA LEU A 32 8.09 -23.20 -67.82
C LEU A 32 8.67 -22.16 -68.81
N VAL A 33 9.79 -21.45 -68.56
CA VAL A 33 11.02 -21.69 -67.78
C VAL A 33 11.67 -20.34 -67.42
N LEU A 34 12.16 -20.14 -66.20
CA LEU A 34 13.46 -19.48 -65.96
C LEU A 34 13.97 -19.76 -64.54
N ALA A 35 15.17 -20.35 -64.50
CA ALA A 35 15.89 -20.71 -63.30
C ALA A 35 16.45 -19.46 -62.61
N ALA A 36 16.16 -19.33 -61.32
CA ALA A 36 16.99 -18.62 -60.35
C ALA A 36 16.71 -19.25 -58.99
N THR A 37 17.76 -19.72 -58.32
CA THR A 37 17.72 -20.16 -56.92
C THR A 37 17.54 -18.94 -56.01
N PRO A 38 16.49 -18.86 -55.17
CA PRO A 38 16.50 -17.99 -54.01
C PRO A 38 16.84 -18.84 -52.78
N SER A 39 17.83 -18.36 -52.05
CA SER A 39 18.08 -18.65 -50.64
C SER A 39 16.74 -18.71 -49.89
N THR A 40 16.46 -19.82 -49.23
CA THR A 40 15.38 -19.88 -48.23
C THR A 40 15.79 -19.00 -47.06
N LEU A 41 15.33 -17.75 -47.09
CA LEU A 41 15.05 -16.95 -45.92
C LEU A 41 14.20 -17.81 -44.97
N PHE A 42 14.74 -18.16 -43.80
CA PHE A 42 13.89 -18.48 -42.67
C PHE A 42 13.19 -17.16 -42.29
N ALA A 43 11.92 -17.05 -42.65
CA ALA A 43 11.07 -15.97 -42.20
C ALA A 43 10.87 -16.13 -40.69
N ASP A 44 11.16 -15.07 -39.92
CA ASP A 44 10.51 -14.86 -38.62
C ASP A 44 9.01 -14.76 -38.90
N GLU A 45 8.24 -15.76 -38.48
CA GLU A 45 6.78 -15.74 -38.59
C GLU A 45 6.21 -14.77 -37.55
N ILE A 46 5.70 -13.62 -38.01
CA ILE A 46 4.85 -12.73 -37.23
C ILE A 46 3.56 -13.49 -36.90
N HIS A 47 3.38 -13.90 -35.64
CA HIS A 47 2.14 -14.54 -35.17
C HIS A 47 0.97 -13.55 -35.24
N ARG A 48 -0.23 -13.99 -35.66
CA ARG A 48 -1.40 -13.11 -35.76
C ARG A 48 -1.95 -12.77 -34.37
N PRO A 49 -2.49 -11.55 -34.11
CA PRO A 49 -3.02 -11.16 -32.80
C PRO A 49 -4.07 -12.10 -32.20
N GLN A 50 -4.86 -12.76 -33.04
CA GLN A 50 -5.86 -13.75 -32.61
C GLN A 50 -5.23 -15.01 -32.01
N ASP A 51 -4.04 -15.39 -32.48
CA ASP A 51 -3.30 -16.58 -32.06
C ASP A 51 -2.64 -16.35 -30.68
N LEU A 52 -2.18 -15.12 -30.41
CA LEU A 52 -1.68 -14.70 -29.09
C LEU A 52 -2.80 -14.57 -28.07
N HIS A 53 -3.97 -14.04 -28.45
CA HIS A 53 -5.14 -13.98 -27.59
C HIS A 53 -5.60 -15.38 -27.15
N PHE A 54 -5.57 -16.36 -28.07
CA PHE A 54 -5.86 -17.75 -27.77
C PHE A 54 -4.87 -18.34 -26.76
N PHE A 55 -3.57 -18.06 -26.92
CA PHE A 55 -2.56 -18.49 -25.96
C PHE A 55 -2.81 -17.91 -24.56
N GLU A 56 -3.05 -16.60 -24.43
CA GLU A 56 -3.25 -15.94 -23.13
C GLU A 56 -4.54 -16.37 -22.42
N THR A 57 -5.61 -16.64 -23.17
CA THR A 57 -6.91 -16.97 -22.58
C THR A 57 -7.15 -18.45 -22.36
N ARG A 58 -6.47 -19.34 -23.12
CA ARG A 58 -6.74 -20.79 -23.11
C ARG A 58 -5.52 -21.62 -22.70
N ILE A 59 -4.32 -21.26 -23.14
CA ILE A 59 -3.12 -22.08 -22.98
C ILE A 59 -2.32 -21.71 -21.73
N ARG A 60 -2.02 -20.42 -21.52
CA ARG A 60 -1.24 -19.96 -20.36
C ARG A 60 -1.91 -20.35 -19.03
N PRO A 61 -3.23 -20.16 -18.83
CA PRO A 61 -3.88 -20.62 -17.60
C PRO A 61 -3.75 -22.13 -17.39
N LEU A 62 -3.88 -22.92 -18.46
CA LEU A 62 -3.74 -24.38 -18.42
C LEU A 62 -2.31 -24.79 -18.01
N LEU A 63 -1.28 -24.19 -18.60
CA LEU A 63 0.12 -24.49 -18.25
C LEU A 63 0.44 -24.09 -16.80
N VAL A 64 -0.07 -22.94 -16.35
CA VAL A 64 0.10 -22.48 -14.96
C VAL A 64 -0.59 -23.42 -13.97
N GLU A 65 -1.84 -23.81 -14.25
CA GLU A 65 -2.64 -24.62 -13.33
C GLU A 65 -2.22 -26.09 -13.30
N ARG A 66 -1.73 -26.64 -14.42
CA ARG A 66 -1.55 -28.10 -14.59
C ARG A 66 -0.14 -28.55 -14.88
N CYS A 67 0.80 -27.64 -15.17
CA CYS A 67 2.13 -28.02 -15.67
C CYS A 67 3.29 -27.37 -14.91
N TYR A 68 3.15 -26.12 -14.45
CA TYR A 68 4.27 -25.37 -13.88
C TYR A 68 4.72 -25.83 -12.50
N GLU A 69 3.86 -26.53 -11.77
CA GLU A 69 4.23 -27.11 -10.48
C GLU A 69 5.43 -28.07 -10.61
N CYS A 70 5.50 -28.86 -11.69
CA CYS A 70 6.55 -29.86 -11.92
C CYS A 70 7.52 -29.53 -13.07
N HIS A 71 7.15 -28.63 -13.99
CA HIS A 71 7.92 -28.31 -15.21
C HIS A 71 8.09 -26.80 -15.41
N SER A 72 8.66 -26.10 -14.42
CA SER A 72 9.01 -24.67 -14.46
C SER A 72 10.48 -24.43 -14.10
N GLN A 73 10.91 -23.17 -13.99
CA GLN A 73 12.27 -22.87 -13.54
C GLN A 73 12.62 -23.50 -12.18
N ASP A 74 11.66 -23.57 -11.27
CA ASP A 74 11.87 -23.97 -9.87
C ASP A 74 11.93 -25.49 -9.69
N LEU A 75 11.19 -26.26 -10.50
CA LEU A 75 11.20 -27.73 -10.53
C LEU A 75 11.12 -28.21 -11.98
N GLN A 76 12.09 -29.04 -12.39
CA GLN A 76 12.30 -29.46 -13.78
C GLN A 76 12.31 -30.99 -13.86
N GLU A 77 11.17 -31.62 -13.59
CA GLU A 77 11.09 -33.08 -13.67
C GLU A 77 11.38 -33.56 -15.10
N GLY A 78 12.28 -34.54 -15.22
CA GLY A 78 12.77 -35.05 -16.51
C GLY A 78 13.49 -34.01 -17.38
N GLY A 79 14.10 -32.99 -16.75
CA GLY A 79 14.82 -31.92 -17.46
C GLY A 79 13.92 -30.99 -18.27
N LEU A 80 12.60 -31.10 -18.14
CA LEU A 80 11.63 -30.41 -18.97
C LEU A 80 11.15 -29.11 -18.32
N ARG A 81 11.12 -28.03 -19.11
CA ARG A 81 10.52 -26.74 -18.75
C ARG A 81 9.45 -26.33 -19.75
N LEU A 82 8.29 -25.95 -19.21
CA LEU A 82 7.10 -25.55 -19.98
C LEU A 82 6.73 -24.08 -19.80
N ASP A 83 7.50 -23.32 -19.02
CA ASP A 83 7.23 -21.93 -18.64
C ASP A 83 7.78 -20.87 -19.60
N ASN A 84 8.49 -21.29 -20.65
CA ASN A 84 8.92 -20.43 -21.74
C ASN A 84 8.99 -21.23 -23.05
N ARG A 85 8.76 -20.56 -24.19
CA ARG A 85 8.71 -21.21 -25.50
C ARG A 85 9.99 -21.96 -25.85
N GLN A 86 11.15 -21.35 -25.61
CA GLN A 86 12.44 -21.91 -26.04
C GLN A 86 12.74 -23.23 -25.32
N SER A 87 12.39 -23.34 -24.05
CA SER A 87 12.54 -24.59 -23.30
C SER A 87 11.60 -25.71 -23.76
N ILE A 88 10.36 -25.38 -24.16
CA ILE A 88 9.44 -26.39 -24.71
C ILE A 88 10.00 -26.99 -26.02
N LEU A 89 10.61 -26.13 -26.85
CA LEU A 89 11.24 -26.55 -28.10
C LEU A 89 12.51 -27.36 -27.85
N MET A 90 13.32 -26.97 -26.86
CA MET A 90 14.52 -27.73 -26.45
C MET A 90 14.15 -29.11 -25.89
N GLY A 91 12.99 -29.22 -25.22
CA GLY A 91 12.52 -30.46 -24.64
C GLY A 91 13.23 -30.84 -23.34
N GLY A 92 12.95 -32.05 -22.85
CA GLY A 92 13.59 -32.62 -21.66
C GLY A 92 14.47 -33.82 -22.01
N ASP A 93 14.75 -34.67 -21.03
CA ASP A 93 15.61 -35.87 -21.15
C ASP A 93 15.14 -36.86 -22.23
N ARG A 94 13.86 -36.76 -22.64
CA ARG A 94 13.22 -37.60 -23.66
C ARG A 94 13.09 -36.93 -25.05
N GLY A 95 13.71 -35.76 -25.23
CA GLY A 95 13.67 -34.99 -26.47
C GLY A 95 12.61 -33.89 -26.49
N GLU A 96 12.38 -33.31 -27.67
CA GLU A 96 11.50 -32.15 -27.90
C GLU A 96 10.09 -32.37 -27.33
N ALA A 97 9.62 -31.46 -26.49
CA ALA A 97 8.30 -31.59 -25.88
C ALA A 97 7.18 -31.26 -26.87
N ALA A 98 7.40 -30.27 -27.75
CA ALA A 98 6.46 -29.95 -28.81
C ALA A 98 7.18 -29.55 -30.11
N VAL A 99 6.57 -29.94 -31.23
CA VAL A 99 7.04 -29.66 -32.59
C VAL A 99 6.08 -28.65 -33.23
N PRO A 100 6.48 -27.38 -33.42
CA PRO A 100 5.63 -26.35 -34.02
C PRO A 100 5.00 -26.80 -35.35
N GLY A 101 3.69 -26.57 -35.49
CA GLY A 101 2.89 -26.94 -36.66
C GLY A 101 2.59 -28.44 -36.77
N ARG A 102 2.97 -29.26 -35.79
CA ARG A 102 2.83 -30.72 -35.83
C ARG A 102 2.44 -31.30 -34.47
N ALA A 103 1.23 -31.01 -34.00
CA ALA A 103 0.72 -31.51 -32.72
C ALA A 103 0.73 -33.04 -32.64
N ALA A 104 0.42 -33.73 -33.74
CA ALA A 104 0.43 -35.20 -33.79
C ALA A 104 1.82 -35.84 -33.59
N LYS A 105 2.91 -35.08 -33.75
CA LYS A 105 4.29 -35.53 -33.52
C LYS A 105 4.89 -35.02 -32.20
N SER A 106 4.11 -34.27 -31.41
CA SER A 106 4.59 -33.62 -30.19
C SER A 106 4.43 -34.52 -28.98
N LEU A 107 5.52 -34.70 -28.23
CA LEU A 107 5.56 -35.57 -27.04
C LEU A 107 4.56 -35.12 -25.96
N MET A 108 4.38 -33.81 -25.80
CA MET A 108 3.40 -33.19 -24.90
C MET A 108 1.96 -33.66 -25.17
N ILE A 109 1.58 -33.85 -26.44
CA ILE A 109 0.24 -34.33 -26.79
C ILE A 109 0.11 -35.82 -26.46
N ALA A 110 1.12 -36.63 -26.79
CA ALA A 110 1.13 -38.05 -26.44
C ALA A 110 1.09 -38.28 -24.91
N ALA A 111 1.80 -37.44 -24.16
CA ALA A 111 1.84 -37.47 -22.70
C ALA A 111 0.51 -37.06 -22.06
N THR A 112 -0.14 -36.01 -22.58
CA THR A 112 -1.44 -35.53 -22.09
C THR A 112 -2.63 -36.39 -22.53
N GLU A 113 -2.48 -37.14 -23.62
CA GLU A 113 -3.45 -38.15 -24.05
C GLU A 113 -3.26 -39.51 -23.40
N TYR A 114 -2.21 -39.70 -22.62
CA TYR A 114 -1.85 -40.96 -21.95
C TYR A 114 -1.68 -42.10 -22.96
N THR A 115 -1.13 -41.80 -24.15
CA THR A 115 -0.84 -42.82 -25.17
C THR A 115 0.52 -43.47 -24.96
N LEU A 116 1.32 -42.96 -24.01
CA LEU A 116 2.60 -43.49 -23.57
C LEU A 116 2.48 -43.92 -22.10
N ASP A 117 2.47 -45.23 -21.85
CA ASP A 117 2.18 -45.82 -20.53
C ASP A 117 3.19 -45.40 -19.44
N ASP A 118 4.38 -44.97 -19.83
CA ASP A 118 5.47 -44.52 -18.94
C ASP A 118 5.68 -42.99 -18.91
N LEU A 119 4.77 -42.22 -19.54
CA LEU A 119 4.86 -40.75 -19.66
C LEU A 119 3.47 -40.08 -19.60
N ALA A 120 2.57 -40.61 -18.77
CA ALA A 120 1.24 -40.03 -18.58
C ALA A 120 1.31 -38.77 -17.69
N MET A 121 0.92 -37.61 -18.24
CA MET A 121 0.97 -36.30 -17.54
C MET A 121 -0.32 -35.50 -17.74
N PRO A 122 -0.88 -34.80 -16.73
CA PRO A 122 -0.40 -34.68 -15.35
C PRO A 122 -0.73 -35.92 -14.48
N PRO A 123 0.13 -36.34 -13.54
CA PRO A 123 -0.05 -37.58 -12.77
C PRO A 123 -1.30 -37.58 -11.88
N GLU A 124 -1.76 -36.41 -11.44
CA GLU A 124 -2.92 -36.26 -10.55
C GLU A 124 -4.28 -36.28 -11.28
N GLY A 125 -4.27 -36.40 -12.62
CA GLY A 125 -5.49 -36.55 -13.40
C GLY A 125 -5.36 -36.05 -14.83
N LYS A 126 -5.95 -36.80 -15.77
CA LYS A 126 -5.90 -36.49 -17.20
C LYS A 126 -6.64 -35.18 -17.51
N LEU A 127 -6.07 -34.39 -18.42
CA LEU A 127 -6.69 -33.16 -18.92
C LEU A 127 -8.04 -33.45 -19.60
N SER A 128 -8.93 -32.45 -19.62
CA SER A 128 -10.21 -32.56 -20.32
C SER A 128 -10.00 -32.65 -21.83
N ALA A 129 -10.96 -33.25 -22.54
CA ALA A 129 -10.91 -33.34 -24.00
C ALA A 129 -10.88 -31.98 -24.70
N GLU A 130 -11.36 -30.92 -24.04
CA GLU A 130 -11.28 -29.54 -24.51
C GLU A 130 -9.86 -28.99 -24.33
N GLN A 131 -9.24 -29.18 -23.16
CA GLN A 131 -7.87 -28.73 -22.88
C GLN A 131 -6.83 -29.39 -23.79
N ILE A 132 -6.97 -30.69 -24.05
CA ILE A 132 -6.09 -31.41 -25.00
C ILE A 132 -6.27 -30.86 -26.43
N ARG A 133 -7.50 -30.53 -26.81
CA ARG A 133 -7.79 -29.93 -28.13
C ARG A 133 -7.19 -28.53 -28.25
N ASP A 134 -7.24 -27.74 -27.18
CA ASP A 134 -6.64 -26.40 -27.15
C ASP A 134 -5.11 -26.50 -27.28
N LEU A 135 -4.46 -27.42 -26.56
CA LEU A 135 -3.02 -27.69 -26.72
C LEU A 135 -2.67 -28.12 -28.16
N ARG A 136 -3.46 -29.02 -28.76
CA ARG A 136 -3.26 -29.43 -30.16
C ARG A 136 -3.39 -28.25 -31.11
N THR A 137 -4.44 -27.45 -30.96
CA THR A 137 -4.72 -26.27 -31.79
C THR A 137 -3.58 -25.26 -31.69
N TRP A 138 -3.09 -25.01 -30.48
CA TRP A 138 -1.97 -24.11 -30.23
C TRP A 138 -0.65 -24.61 -30.86
N ILE A 139 -0.35 -25.90 -30.75
CA ILE A 139 0.87 -26.47 -31.35
C ILE A 139 0.77 -26.47 -32.89
N ASP A 140 -0.37 -26.86 -33.46
CA ASP A 140 -0.60 -26.84 -34.91
C ASP A 140 -0.57 -25.41 -35.49
N ALA A 141 -0.88 -24.40 -34.68
CA ALA A 141 -0.74 -22.97 -35.04
C ALA A 141 0.72 -22.45 -34.97
N GLY A 142 1.71 -23.32 -34.72
CA GLY A 142 3.13 -22.93 -34.67
C GLY A 142 3.62 -22.52 -33.28
N MET A 143 2.85 -22.82 -32.23
CA MET A 143 3.12 -22.44 -30.84
C MET A 143 3.37 -20.92 -30.68
N PRO A 144 2.38 -20.08 -31.04
CA PRO A 144 2.43 -18.65 -30.76
C PRO A 144 2.63 -18.44 -29.25
N TRP A 145 3.68 -17.73 -28.88
CA TRP A 145 4.02 -17.40 -27.50
C TRP A 145 4.42 -15.94 -27.49
N PRO A 146 3.90 -15.12 -26.56
CA PRO A 146 4.43 -13.79 -26.37
C PRO A 146 5.82 -13.96 -25.75
N THR A 147 6.87 -13.75 -26.57
CA THR A 147 8.20 -13.42 -26.06
C THR A 147 8.06 -12.26 -25.06
N ASP A 148 8.97 -12.19 -24.08
CA ASP A 148 9.07 -11.08 -23.12
C ASP A 148 8.58 -9.79 -23.77
N GLU A 149 7.55 -9.20 -23.17
CA GLU A 149 6.63 -8.20 -23.74
C GLU A 149 7.21 -7.52 -24.98
N THR A 150 6.69 -7.88 -26.17
CA THR A 150 7.11 -7.21 -27.41
C THR A 150 7.02 -5.70 -27.21
N ASP A 151 8.04 -4.95 -27.64
CA ASP A 151 8.08 -3.48 -27.52
C ASP A 151 6.74 -2.85 -27.97
N GLU A 152 6.05 -3.45 -28.96
CA GLU A 152 4.73 -3.03 -29.45
C GLU A 152 3.60 -3.07 -28.38
N ALA A 153 3.58 -4.04 -27.46
CA ALA A 153 2.55 -4.17 -26.43
C ALA A 153 2.78 -3.21 -25.26
N VAL A 154 4.05 -3.00 -24.88
CA VAL A 154 4.45 -1.98 -23.90
C VAL A 154 4.19 -0.58 -24.48
N GLU A 155 4.53 -0.36 -25.75
CA GLU A 155 4.21 0.87 -26.47
C GLU A 155 2.69 1.10 -26.56
N GLU A 156 1.88 0.06 -26.81
CA GLU A 156 0.42 0.20 -26.85
C GLU A 156 -0.17 0.55 -25.47
N ILE A 157 0.32 -0.07 -24.38
CA ILE A 157 -0.08 0.28 -23.01
C ILE A 157 0.32 1.73 -22.69
N GLY A 158 1.57 2.11 -23.00
CA GLY A 158 2.07 3.47 -22.82
C GLY A 158 1.28 4.51 -23.61
N GLN A 159 0.90 4.20 -24.86
CA GLN A 159 0.05 5.05 -25.68
C GLN A 159 -1.35 5.20 -25.08
N ARG A 160 -2.01 4.10 -24.69
CA ARG A 160 -3.32 4.14 -24.02
C ARG A 160 -3.26 4.97 -22.73
N GLN A 161 -2.17 4.86 -21.98
CA GLN A 161 -1.95 5.65 -20.77
C GLN A 161 -1.81 7.15 -21.08
N GLN A 162 -1.02 7.53 -22.07
CA GLN A 162 -0.89 8.93 -22.51
C GLN A 162 -2.21 9.52 -23.01
N GLU A 163 -3.04 8.69 -23.65
CA GLU A 163 -4.36 9.10 -24.14
C GLU A 163 -5.44 9.12 -23.05
N HIS A 164 -5.26 8.40 -21.94
CA HIS A 164 -6.28 8.28 -20.89
C HIS A 164 -6.49 9.60 -20.13
N TRP A 165 -7.74 9.90 -19.78
CA TRP A 165 -8.14 11.20 -19.24
C TRP A 165 -7.38 11.58 -17.97
N ALA A 166 -7.03 10.61 -17.12
CA ALA A 166 -6.39 10.84 -15.83
C ALA A 166 -4.95 11.36 -15.94
N PHE A 167 -4.23 10.99 -17.01
CA PHE A 167 -2.81 11.35 -17.21
C PHE A 167 -2.62 12.58 -18.11
N ARG A 168 -3.70 13.09 -18.72
CA ARG A 168 -3.66 14.35 -19.45
C ARG A 168 -3.51 15.52 -18.48
N ALA A 169 -2.66 16.47 -18.84
CA ALA A 169 -2.52 17.73 -18.12
C ALA A 169 -3.88 18.38 -17.86
N ILE A 170 -4.08 18.87 -16.64
CA ILE A 170 -5.32 19.55 -16.24
C ILE A 170 -5.45 20.84 -17.04
N LYS A 171 -6.57 20.98 -17.77
CA LYS A 171 -6.95 22.21 -18.47
C LYS A 171 -8.29 22.68 -17.94
N LYS A 172 -8.37 23.94 -17.51
CA LYS A 172 -9.63 24.55 -17.10
C LYS A 172 -10.59 24.59 -18.30
N PRO A 173 -11.71 23.85 -18.27
CA PRO A 173 -12.62 23.79 -19.40
C PRO A 173 -13.46 25.07 -19.49
N GLU A 174 -13.85 25.42 -20.71
CA GLU A 174 -14.84 26.48 -20.95
C GLU A 174 -16.21 26.07 -20.41
N LEU A 175 -16.95 27.06 -19.89
CA LEU A 175 -18.30 26.86 -19.38
C LEU A 175 -19.26 26.55 -20.54
N PRO A 176 -20.04 25.45 -20.49
CA PRO A 176 -21.00 25.14 -21.54
C PRO A 176 -22.19 26.10 -21.50
N ASN A 177 -22.86 26.26 -22.64
CA ASN A 177 -24.13 26.99 -22.70
C ASN A 177 -25.26 26.13 -22.10
N VAL A 178 -26.05 26.71 -21.19
CA VAL A 178 -27.22 26.05 -20.56
C VAL A 178 -28.48 26.90 -20.75
N LYS A 179 -29.64 26.26 -20.80
CA LYS A 179 -30.94 26.91 -21.01
C LYS A 179 -31.45 27.57 -19.73
N ASN A 180 -31.43 26.86 -18.60
CA ASN A 180 -31.94 27.35 -17.32
C ASN A 180 -30.88 28.16 -16.54
N GLN A 181 -30.53 29.34 -17.05
CA GLN A 181 -29.56 30.24 -16.42
C GLN A 181 -29.99 30.71 -15.02
N THR A 182 -31.29 30.73 -14.71
CA THR A 182 -31.82 31.16 -13.42
C THR A 182 -31.54 30.17 -12.28
N TRP A 183 -31.27 28.90 -12.58
CA TRP A 183 -30.88 27.90 -11.59
C TRP A 183 -29.40 27.97 -11.21
N VAL A 184 -28.56 28.49 -12.09
CA VAL A 184 -27.11 28.53 -11.93
C VAL A 184 -26.72 29.54 -10.85
N ARG A 185 -25.97 29.09 -9.83
CA ARG A 185 -25.34 29.96 -8.83
C ARG A 185 -23.85 30.14 -9.11
N ASN A 186 -23.17 29.06 -9.49
CA ASN A 186 -21.75 29.11 -9.86
C ASN A 186 -21.42 28.10 -10.98
N ALA A 187 -20.14 28.01 -11.35
CA ALA A 187 -19.68 27.18 -12.46
C ALA A 187 -19.97 25.68 -12.30
N ILE A 188 -20.07 25.15 -11.08
CA ILE A 188 -20.42 23.73 -10.84
C ILE A 188 -21.78 23.44 -11.48
N ASP A 189 -22.73 24.33 -11.24
CA ASP A 189 -24.11 24.19 -11.70
C ASP A 189 -24.20 24.20 -13.23
N VAL A 190 -23.33 24.96 -13.90
CA VAL A 190 -23.30 25.01 -15.37
C VAL A 190 -22.91 23.64 -15.94
N PHE A 191 -21.91 22.96 -15.35
CA PHE A 191 -21.50 21.63 -15.82
C PHE A 191 -22.52 20.54 -15.52
N VAL A 192 -23.16 20.59 -14.34
CA VAL A 192 -24.22 19.63 -13.97
C VAL A 192 -25.47 19.86 -14.83
N LEU A 193 -25.94 21.10 -14.91
CA LEU A 193 -27.14 21.45 -15.67
C LEU A 193 -26.98 21.13 -17.16
N SER A 194 -25.80 21.35 -17.75
CA SER A 194 -25.55 20.97 -19.14
C SER A 194 -25.74 19.46 -19.38
N ARG A 195 -25.36 18.62 -18.42
CA ARG A 195 -25.53 17.16 -18.50
C ARG A 195 -26.98 16.75 -18.28
N LEU A 196 -27.69 17.40 -17.36
CA LEU A 196 -29.11 17.21 -17.12
C LEU A 196 -29.95 17.59 -18.35
N GLU A 197 -29.74 18.79 -18.91
CA GLU A 197 -30.45 19.28 -20.09
C GLU A 197 -30.18 18.43 -21.34
N SER A 198 -29.00 17.82 -21.45
CA SER A 198 -28.66 16.89 -22.53
C SER A 198 -29.33 15.51 -22.39
N ALA A 199 -29.80 15.19 -21.19
CA ALA A 199 -30.50 13.96 -20.85
C ALA A 199 -32.01 14.17 -20.63
N ASP A 200 -32.53 15.35 -21.00
CA ASP A 200 -33.93 15.77 -20.76
C ASP A 200 -34.36 15.64 -19.29
N LEU A 201 -33.43 15.88 -18.36
CA LEU A 201 -33.65 15.92 -16.92
C LEU A 201 -33.64 17.35 -16.40
N GLU A 202 -34.45 17.59 -15.37
CA GLU A 202 -34.47 18.85 -14.62
C GLU A 202 -33.89 18.65 -13.22
N PRO A 203 -33.21 19.65 -12.65
CA PRO A 203 -32.77 19.59 -11.26
C PRO A 203 -33.95 19.63 -10.29
N ALA A 204 -33.77 19.05 -9.10
CA ALA A 204 -34.73 19.12 -8.01
C ALA A 204 -34.81 20.55 -7.45
N PRO A 205 -35.95 20.93 -6.83
CA PRO A 205 -36.03 22.21 -6.14
C PRO A 205 -35.00 22.27 -5.01
N SER A 206 -34.60 23.49 -4.62
CA SER A 206 -33.74 23.72 -3.46
C SER A 206 -34.37 23.07 -2.21
N ALA A 207 -33.53 22.50 -1.35
CA ALA A 207 -33.92 22.15 0.01
C ALA A 207 -34.36 23.42 0.76
N ASP A 208 -35.27 23.25 1.71
CA ASP A 208 -35.62 24.32 2.65
C ASP A 208 -34.44 24.67 3.56
N ASP A 209 -34.49 25.85 4.17
CA ASP A 209 -33.39 26.40 4.96
C ASP A 209 -32.97 25.51 6.14
N ASN A 210 -33.91 24.80 6.79
CA ASN A 210 -33.58 23.94 7.93
C ASN A 210 -32.84 22.69 7.46
N THR A 211 -33.38 22.02 6.42
CA THR A 211 -32.74 20.86 5.80
C THR A 211 -31.33 21.21 5.33
N LEU A 212 -31.17 22.35 4.65
CA LEU A 212 -29.87 22.79 4.11
C LEU A 212 -28.87 23.11 5.22
N ARG A 213 -29.28 23.83 6.28
CA ARG A 213 -28.39 24.17 7.40
C ARG A 213 -27.97 22.95 8.18
N ARG A 214 -28.91 22.02 8.44
CA ARG A 214 -28.62 20.74 9.07
C ARG A 214 -27.58 19.96 8.28
N ARG A 215 -27.78 19.81 6.96
CA ARG A 215 -26.82 19.15 6.05
C ARG A 215 -25.44 19.80 6.14
N ILE A 216 -25.34 21.13 5.98
CA ILE A 216 -24.07 21.86 6.06
C ILE A 216 -23.38 21.65 7.43
N HIS A 217 -24.15 21.59 8.52
CA HIS A 217 -23.58 21.36 9.87
C HIS A 217 -22.93 19.98 9.99
N PHE A 218 -23.59 18.94 9.49
CA PHE A 218 -23.03 17.60 9.44
C PHE A 218 -21.84 17.49 8.49
N ASP A 219 -21.94 18.07 7.28
CA ASP A 219 -20.88 18.04 6.28
C ASP A 219 -19.61 18.73 6.77
N LEU A 220 -19.74 19.87 7.46
CA LEU A 220 -18.59 20.64 7.93
C LEU A 220 -18.07 20.22 9.31
N LEU A 221 -18.95 19.94 10.27
CA LEU A 221 -18.57 19.73 11.69
C LEU A 221 -18.83 18.31 12.20
N GLY A 222 -19.56 17.49 11.44
CA GLY A 222 -19.97 16.16 11.87
C GLY A 222 -20.88 16.18 13.11
N LEU A 223 -21.65 17.25 13.31
CA LEU A 223 -22.55 17.43 14.44
C LEU A 223 -23.84 18.11 13.98
N PRO A 224 -24.99 17.85 14.63
CA PRO A 224 -26.21 18.62 14.40
C PRO A 224 -26.05 20.07 14.89
N PRO A 225 -26.89 21.01 14.41
CA PRO A 225 -26.98 22.35 14.96
C PRO A 225 -27.29 22.35 16.46
N SER A 226 -26.60 23.19 17.24
CA SER A 226 -26.87 23.37 18.67
C SER A 226 -28.01 24.37 18.93
N ASP A 227 -28.53 24.45 20.16
CA ASP A 227 -29.52 25.47 20.54
C ASP A 227 -29.03 26.90 20.32
N GLN A 228 -27.72 27.12 20.44
CA GLN A 228 -27.11 28.41 20.13
C GLN A 228 -27.14 28.67 18.63
N ASP A 229 -26.84 27.66 17.81
CA ASP A 229 -26.92 27.78 16.35
C ASP A 229 -28.33 28.10 15.87
N PHE A 230 -29.37 27.53 16.50
CA PHE A 230 -30.76 27.88 16.18
C PHE A 230 -31.11 29.33 16.54
N LYS A 231 -30.66 29.81 17.71
CA LYS A 231 -30.86 31.21 18.12
C LYS A 231 -30.13 32.17 17.18
N GLU A 232 -28.92 31.81 16.76
CA GLU A 232 -28.14 32.60 15.80
C GLU A 232 -28.76 32.54 14.39
N GLN A 233 -29.28 31.38 13.97
CA GLN A 233 -30.00 31.21 12.70
C GLN A 233 -31.23 32.11 12.61
N ALA A 234 -31.98 32.29 13.69
CA ALA A 234 -33.09 33.24 13.72
C ALA A 234 -32.67 34.69 13.42
N ASN A 235 -31.39 35.03 13.66
CA ASN A 235 -30.82 36.36 13.41
C ASN A 235 -30.00 36.43 12.10
N GLU A 236 -29.48 35.29 11.62
CA GLU A 236 -28.63 35.17 10.43
C GLU A 236 -29.36 34.49 9.28
N THR A 237 -30.02 35.29 8.44
CA THR A 237 -30.78 34.79 7.28
C THR A 237 -29.90 34.33 6.11
N SER A 238 -28.60 34.70 6.10
CA SER A 238 -27.70 34.37 5.00
C SER A 238 -27.04 33.01 5.19
N ILE A 239 -27.38 32.04 4.33
CA ILE A 239 -26.69 30.74 4.24
C ILE A 239 -25.18 30.91 4.01
N ASP A 240 -24.78 31.92 3.25
CA ASP A 240 -23.38 32.19 2.92
C ASP A 240 -22.53 32.53 4.16
N ARG A 241 -22.99 33.47 5.00
CA ARG A 241 -22.33 33.79 6.28
C ARG A 241 -22.35 32.62 7.25
N PHE A 242 -23.41 31.81 7.21
CA PHE A 242 -23.49 30.58 7.99
C PHE A 242 -22.40 29.57 7.59
N ILE A 243 -22.16 29.35 6.29
CA ILE A 243 -21.06 28.49 5.81
C ILE A 243 -19.71 29.03 6.28
N ASP A 244 -19.45 30.33 6.11
CA ASP A 244 -18.17 30.94 6.48
C ASP A 244 -17.88 30.79 7.99
N ARG A 245 -18.90 30.95 8.83
CA ARG A 245 -18.82 30.74 10.29
C ARG A 245 -18.45 29.28 10.63
N LEU A 246 -19.07 28.30 9.97
CA LEU A 246 -18.80 26.88 10.22
C LEU A 246 -17.41 26.47 9.70
N LEU A 247 -16.96 27.01 8.57
CA LEU A 247 -15.59 26.80 8.09
C LEU A 247 -14.53 27.38 9.04
N ALA A 248 -14.88 28.40 9.83
CA ALA A 248 -14.01 28.95 10.87
C ALA A 248 -14.06 28.16 12.20
N ASN A 249 -15.02 27.25 12.38
CA ASN A 249 -15.19 26.48 13.61
C ASN A 249 -14.08 25.42 13.74
N PRO A 250 -13.37 25.30 14.88
CA PRO A 250 -12.32 24.30 15.08
C PRO A 250 -12.77 22.83 14.94
N ALA A 251 -14.06 22.54 15.07
CA ALA A 251 -14.63 21.22 14.80
C ALA A 251 -14.50 20.78 13.33
N TYR A 252 -14.31 21.74 12.41
CA TYR A 252 -14.04 21.46 11.00
C TYR A 252 -12.84 20.52 10.81
N GLY A 253 -11.71 20.82 11.47
CA GLY A 253 -10.50 20.01 11.37
C GLY A 253 -10.69 18.61 11.95
N GLU A 254 -11.56 18.44 12.94
CA GLU A 254 -11.87 17.12 13.53
C GLU A 254 -12.68 16.27 12.55
N ARG A 255 -13.71 16.85 11.92
CA ARG A 255 -14.55 16.19 10.91
C ARG A 255 -13.74 15.80 9.67
N TRP A 256 -13.07 16.76 9.05
CA TRP A 256 -12.34 16.52 7.81
C TRP A 256 -11.05 15.74 8.05
N GLY A 257 -10.40 15.96 9.20
CA GLY A 257 -9.25 15.16 9.61
C GLY A 257 -9.61 13.67 9.75
N ARG A 258 -10.81 13.35 10.26
CA ARG A 258 -11.26 11.95 10.34
C ARG A 258 -11.32 11.26 8.98
N HIS A 259 -11.82 11.92 7.94
CA HIS A 259 -11.80 11.38 6.58
C HIS A 259 -10.37 11.12 6.08
N TRP A 260 -9.43 12.04 6.36
CA TRP A 260 -8.04 11.86 5.96
C TRP A 260 -7.35 10.71 6.71
N LEU A 261 -7.68 10.51 7.98
CA LEU A 261 -7.09 9.44 8.80
C LEU A 261 -7.44 8.03 8.30
N ASP A 262 -8.55 7.86 7.57
CA ASP A 262 -8.86 6.61 6.86
C ASP A 262 -7.89 6.36 5.70
N VAL A 263 -7.61 7.40 4.91
CA VAL A 263 -6.61 7.33 3.83
C VAL A 263 -5.22 7.06 4.40
N ALA A 264 -4.87 7.70 5.50
CA ALA A 264 -3.58 7.57 6.16
C ALA A 264 -3.41 6.25 6.93
N ARG A 265 -4.44 5.40 7.02
CA ARG A 265 -4.48 4.16 7.82
C ARG A 265 -4.03 4.34 9.28
N TYR A 266 -4.48 5.43 9.89
CA TYR A 266 -4.10 5.80 11.25
C TYR A 266 -4.60 4.78 12.28
N ALA A 267 -3.73 4.40 13.22
CA ALA A 267 -4.09 3.78 14.49
C ALA A 267 -3.05 4.11 15.56
N ASP A 268 -3.44 4.07 16.84
CA ASP A 268 -2.52 4.32 17.96
C ASP A 268 -1.55 3.14 18.22
N THR A 269 -1.78 2.02 17.54
CA THR A 269 -1.04 0.76 17.70
C THR A 269 -0.31 0.36 16.44
N ARG A 270 0.71 -0.49 16.58
CA ARG A 270 1.57 -1.06 15.53
C ARG A 270 1.01 -2.32 14.89
N GLY A 271 0.08 -3.01 15.56
CA GLY A 271 -0.31 -4.37 15.21
C GLY A 271 0.52 -5.41 15.95
N TYR A 272 0.50 -6.64 15.45
CA TYR A 272 1.27 -7.74 16.04
C TYR A 272 2.77 -7.45 15.91
N VAL A 273 3.45 -7.38 17.06
CA VAL A 273 4.91 -7.24 17.14
C VAL A 273 5.50 -8.29 18.09
N ASP A 274 6.55 -8.98 17.67
CA ASP A 274 7.24 -10.03 18.41
C ASP A 274 8.11 -9.41 19.50
N GLY A 275 7.52 -9.02 20.63
CA GLY A 275 8.23 -8.26 21.66
C GLY A 275 8.36 -6.77 21.32
N GLY A 276 8.80 -5.99 22.31
CA GLY A 276 8.70 -4.54 22.29
C GLY A 276 7.30 -4.03 22.67
N GLN A 277 6.95 -2.81 22.25
CA GLN A 277 5.67 -2.18 22.54
C GLN A 277 4.72 -2.27 21.34
N THR A 278 3.47 -2.63 21.58
CA THR A 278 2.41 -2.66 20.56
C THR A 278 1.83 -1.27 20.28
N GLU A 279 2.00 -0.31 21.17
CA GLU A 279 1.50 1.07 21.05
C GLU A 279 2.57 2.04 20.55
N PHE A 280 2.17 2.97 19.68
CA PHE A 280 3.00 4.13 19.36
C PHE A 280 2.89 5.17 20.47
N ALA A 281 4.00 5.53 21.11
CA ALA A 281 4.01 6.51 22.19
C ALA A 281 3.46 7.89 21.83
N PHE A 282 3.63 8.30 20.57
CA PHE A 282 3.29 9.64 20.07
C PHE A 282 2.45 9.64 18.77
N ALA A 283 1.76 8.54 18.43
CA ALA A 283 0.90 8.50 17.23
C ALA A 283 -0.10 9.66 17.16
N TYR A 284 -0.70 10.01 18.31
CA TYR A 284 -1.65 11.12 18.44
C TYR A 284 -1.13 12.46 17.90
N THR A 285 0.19 12.68 17.86
CA THR A 285 0.76 13.92 17.33
C THR A 285 0.53 14.09 15.84
N TYR A 286 0.48 12.99 15.07
CA TYR A 286 0.11 13.01 13.65
C TYR A 286 -1.36 13.32 13.46
N ARG A 287 -2.24 12.68 14.25
CA ARG A 287 -3.68 13.00 14.24
C ARG A 287 -3.93 14.47 14.55
N ASP A 288 -3.28 15.00 15.57
CA ASP A 288 -3.38 16.41 15.95
C ASP A 288 -2.79 17.35 14.88
N TYR A 289 -1.73 16.93 14.19
CA TYR A 289 -1.20 17.62 13.00
C TYR A 289 -2.25 17.72 11.90
N VAL A 290 -2.93 16.62 11.55
CA VAL A 290 -3.97 16.62 10.51
C VAL A 290 -5.12 17.57 10.89
N VAL A 291 -5.63 17.46 12.12
CA VAL A 291 -6.70 18.34 12.62
C VAL A 291 -6.28 19.80 12.58
N ARG A 292 -5.06 20.12 13.02
CA ARG A 292 -4.53 21.48 13.00
C ARG A 292 -4.31 21.99 11.58
N ALA A 293 -3.75 21.19 10.69
CA ALA A 293 -3.47 21.57 9.30
C ALA A 293 -4.76 21.98 8.58
N PHE A 294 -5.84 21.21 8.74
CA PHE A 294 -7.13 21.54 8.13
C PHE A 294 -7.78 22.76 8.78
N ASN A 295 -7.72 22.89 10.11
CA ASN A 295 -8.23 24.08 10.79
C ASN A 295 -7.51 25.37 10.37
N GLN A 296 -6.19 25.30 10.14
CA GLN A 296 -5.39 26.41 9.64
C GLN A 296 -5.50 26.62 8.12
N ASP A 297 -6.24 25.76 7.42
CA ASP A 297 -6.33 25.73 5.96
C ASP A 297 -4.93 25.71 5.31
N LEU A 298 -4.03 24.89 5.88
CA LEU A 298 -2.71 24.67 5.33
C LEU A 298 -2.86 24.21 3.88
N ARG A 299 -2.16 24.89 2.97
CA ARG A 299 -2.19 24.55 1.55
C ARG A 299 -1.96 23.05 1.37
N PHE A 300 -2.83 22.39 0.61
CA PHE A 300 -2.81 20.92 0.56
C PHE A 300 -1.53 20.35 -0.10
N ASP A 301 -0.91 21.09 -1.01
CA ASP A 301 0.42 20.77 -1.54
C ASP A 301 1.50 20.76 -0.44
N GLN A 302 1.46 21.75 0.46
CA GLN A 302 2.36 21.80 1.60
C GLN A 302 2.05 20.70 2.63
N PHE A 303 0.77 20.37 2.84
CA PHE A 303 0.33 19.26 3.67
C PHE A 303 0.90 17.92 3.18
N ILE A 304 0.81 17.63 1.87
CA ILE A 304 1.47 16.44 1.28
C ILE A 304 2.98 16.50 1.48
N THR A 305 3.60 17.65 1.26
CA THR A 305 5.06 17.79 1.38
C THR A 305 5.55 17.51 2.80
N ASP A 306 4.81 17.96 3.81
CA ASP A 306 5.11 17.67 5.22
C ASP A 306 5.00 16.17 5.51
N GLN A 307 3.99 15.51 4.95
CA GLN A 307 3.77 14.08 5.15
C GLN A 307 4.87 13.18 4.58
N LEU A 308 5.59 13.65 3.56
CA LEU A 308 6.63 12.87 2.90
C LEU A 308 8.04 13.29 3.34
N ALA A 309 8.24 14.57 3.64
CA ALA A 309 9.58 15.16 3.77
C ALA A 309 9.65 16.38 4.71
N ALA A 310 8.84 16.47 5.78
CA ALA A 310 8.95 17.58 6.73
C ALA A 310 10.35 17.74 7.36
N ASP A 311 11.07 16.64 7.58
CA ASP A 311 12.44 16.62 8.12
C ASP A 311 13.47 17.21 7.13
N GLN A 312 13.16 17.21 5.83
CA GLN A 312 14.02 17.75 4.77
C GLN A 312 13.71 19.22 4.45
N GLN A 313 12.78 19.83 5.20
CA GLN A 313 12.45 21.25 5.10
C GLN A 313 13.13 22.04 6.22
N SER A 314 13.53 23.29 5.92
CA SER A 314 14.01 24.21 6.95
C SER A 314 12.82 24.78 7.73
N LEU A 315 12.46 24.11 8.83
CA LEU A 315 11.37 24.53 9.72
C LEU A 315 11.92 25.31 10.92
N ASP A 316 11.40 26.53 11.11
CA ASP A 316 11.63 27.30 12.33
C ASP A 316 10.83 26.74 13.52
N GLU A 317 11.00 27.35 14.70
CA GLU A 317 10.33 26.91 15.92
C GLU A 317 8.79 26.98 15.81
N ASN A 318 8.27 28.03 15.17
CA ASN A 318 6.83 28.24 14.96
C ASN A 318 6.20 27.18 14.06
N ASN A 319 6.99 26.61 13.14
CA ASN A 319 6.57 25.60 12.18
C ASN A 319 7.02 24.17 12.56
N ARG A 320 7.71 23.99 13.68
CA ARG A 320 8.23 22.67 14.11
C ARG A 320 7.14 21.61 14.27
N TRP A 321 5.91 22.01 14.61
CA TRP A 321 4.75 21.10 14.68
C TRP A 321 4.48 20.36 13.35
N ARG A 322 4.93 20.89 12.21
CA ARG A 322 4.80 20.26 10.89
C ARG A 322 5.62 18.98 10.73
N LEU A 323 6.65 18.77 11.56
CA LEU A 323 7.40 17.51 11.61
C LEU A 323 6.48 16.31 11.91
N ALA A 324 5.41 16.53 12.66
CA ALA A 324 4.44 15.47 12.97
C ALA A 324 3.72 14.93 11.72
N GLY A 325 3.73 15.66 10.59
CA GLY A 325 3.18 15.19 9.31
C GLY A 325 3.79 13.88 8.83
N LEU A 326 5.07 13.61 9.13
CA LEU A 326 5.75 12.35 8.79
C LEU A 326 5.10 11.10 9.42
N GLY A 327 4.17 11.28 10.37
CA GLY A 327 3.30 10.22 10.83
C GLY A 327 2.56 9.49 9.71
N PHE A 328 2.35 10.12 8.55
CA PHE A 328 1.80 9.45 7.36
C PHE A 328 2.63 8.24 6.91
N LEU A 329 3.96 8.29 7.07
CA LEU A 329 4.88 7.21 6.72
C LEU A 329 5.28 6.35 7.94
N THR A 330 5.27 6.90 9.16
CA THR A 330 5.79 6.24 10.37
C THR A 330 4.70 5.63 11.27
N VAL A 331 3.46 6.12 11.21
CA VAL A 331 2.30 5.63 11.99
C VAL A 331 1.45 4.69 11.11
N GLY A 332 2.09 3.63 10.63
CA GLY A 332 1.47 2.55 9.84
C GLY A 332 1.52 1.20 10.55
N ARG A 333 1.01 0.16 9.88
CA ARG A 333 1.13 -1.21 10.39
C ARG A 333 2.60 -1.61 10.44
N ARG A 334 2.98 -2.32 11.50
CA ARG A 334 4.28 -2.98 11.57
C ARG A 334 4.12 -4.42 11.12
N PHE A 335 4.87 -4.76 10.09
CA PHE A 335 4.98 -6.11 9.59
C PHE A 335 6.15 -6.71 10.34
N ASN A 336 5.80 -7.34 11.47
CA ASN A 336 6.73 -8.10 12.28
C ASN A 336 7.79 -8.69 11.38
N HIS A 337 9.04 -8.25 11.54
CA HIS A 337 10.11 -8.90 10.81
C HIS A 337 10.04 -8.73 9.26
N ASP A 338 9.49 -7.63 8.72
CA ASP A 338 9.58 -7.38 7.28
C ASP A 338 9.65 -5.88 6.96
N TYR A 339 10.88 -5.37 6.85
CA TYR A 339 11.14 -3.99 6.44
C TYR A 339 10.71 -3.73 4.98
N HIS A 340 10.69 -4.76 4.13
CA HIS A 340 10.27 -4.62 2.73
C HIS A 340 8.76 -4.43 2.63
N ASP A 341 7.97 -5.15 3.43
CA ASP A 341 6.52 -4.96 3.52
C ASP A 341 6.13 -3.60 4.11
N MET A 342 6.93 -3.08 5.05
CA MET A 342 6.73 -1.73 5.55
C MET A 342 6.96 -0.67 4.47
N ILE A 343 8.00 -0.83 3.63
CA ILE A 343 8.20 0.07 2.47
C ILE A 343 7.09 -0.13 1.45
N ASP A 344 6.62 -1.36 1.20
CA ASP A 344 5.51 -1.61 0.28
C ASP A 344 4.23 -0.90 0.77
N ASP A 345 3.89 -0.97 2.08
CA ASP A 345 2.79 -0.17 2.66
C ASP A 345 2.99 1.34 2.49
N GLN A 346 4.23 1.84 2.59
CA GLN A 346 4.53 3.25 2.33
C GLN A 346 4.36 3.61 0.85
N ILE A 347 4.83 2.78 -0.08
CA ILE A 347 4.62 2.94 -1.52
C ILE A 347 3.13 2.95 -1.83
N ASP A 348 2.40 2.02 -1.22
CA ASP A 348 0.97 1.84 -1.40
C ASP A 348 0.16 3.06 -0.93
N VAL A 349 0.40 3.56 0.29
CA VAL A 349 -0.29 4.76 0.77
C VAL A 349 0.08 6.01 -0.03
N ILE A 350 1.32 6.11 -0.54
CA ILE A 350 1.73 7.23 -1.38
C ILE A 350 1.00 7.16 -2.73
N SER A 351 1.04 6.00 -3.38
CA SER A 351 0.49 5.81 -4.73
C SER A 351 -1.05 5.79 -4.73
N ARG A 352 -1.70 4.91 -3.97
CA ARG A 352 -3.17 4.86 -3.87
C ARG A 352 -3.74 6.03 -3.08
N GLY A 353 -3.05 6.44 -2.01
CA GLY A 353 -3.54 7.48 -1.11
C GLY A 353 -3.38 8.89 -1.69
N LEU A 354 -2.30 9.22 -2.42
CA LEU A 354 -2.09 10.58 -2.93
C LEU A 354 -2.32 10.71 -4.44
N GLN A 355 -2.19 9.63 -5.21
CA GLN A 355 -2.18 9.67 -6.68
C GLN A 355 -3.29 8.83 -7.31
N GLY A 356 -3.99 8.01 -6.53
CA GLY A 356 -5.03 7.11 -7.05
C GLY A 356 -4.46 6.07 -8.02
N MET A 357 -3.25 5.56 -7.76
CA MET A 357 -2.58 4.58 -8.62
C MET A 357 -2.21 3.32 -7.84
N THR A 358 -2.36 2.15 -8.44
CA THR A 358 -2.02 0.84 -7.85
C THR A 358 -0.59 0.40 -8.19
N VAL A 359 0.41 1.02 -7.58
CA VAL A 359 1.83 0.74 -7.91
C VAL A 359 2.34 -0.58 -7.31
N SER A 360 1.82 -1.03 -6.17
CA SER A 360 2.36 -2.20 -5.45
C SER A 360 2.28 -3.52 -6.22
N CYS A 361 1.41 -3.67 -7.23
CA CYS A 361 1.43 -4.85 -8.10
C CYS A 361 2.75 -4.97 -8.88
N ALA A 362 3.43 -3.84 -9.15
CA ALA A 362 4.71 -3.80 -9.84
C ALA A 362 5.88 -4.39 -9.02
N ARG A 363 5.67 -4.71 -7.74
CA ARG A 363 6.67 -5.34 -6.85
C ARG A 363 7.20 -6.66 -7.39
N CYS A 364 6.32 -7.47 -8.00
CA CYS A 364 6.66 -8.85 -8.39
C CYS A 364 6.84 -9.04 -9.90
N HIS A 365 6.23 -8.19 -10.71
CA HIS A 365 6.25 -8.22 -12.17
C HIS A 365 5.81 -6.86 -12.70
N ASP A 366 6.08 -6.53 -13.96
CA ASP A 366 5.60 -5.28 -14.55
C ASP A 366 4.08 -5.18 -14.44
N HIS A 367 3.56 -3.98 -14.17
CA HIS A 367 2.16 -3.83 -13.84
C HIS A 367 1.27 -4.27 -15.03
N LYS A 368 0.22 -5.04 -14.73
CA LYS A 368 -0.54 -5.77 -15.76
C LYS A 368 -1.28 -4.88 -16.77
N TYR A 369 -1.66 -3.68 -16.38
CA TYR A 369 -2.56 -2.82 -17.18
C TYR A 369 -2.02 -1.42 -17.41
N ASP A 370 -1.44 -0.80 -16.38
CA ASP A 370 -0.74 0.48 -16.47
C ASP A 370 0.76 0.30 -16.80
N ASP A 371 1.34 1.27 -17.50
CA ASP A 371 2.77 1.34 -17.85
C ASP A 371 3.60 1.69 -16.61
N ILE A 372 3.79 0.69 -15.75
CA ILE A 372 4.56 0.78 -14.51
C ILE A 372 5.51 -0.41 -14.46
N PRO A 373 6.75 -0.23 -14.92
CA PRO A 373 7.77 -1.26 -14.82
C PRO A 373 8.11 -1.60 -13.36
N THR A 374 8.48 -2.84 -13.09
CA THR A 374 9.06 -3.28 -11.81
C THR A 374 10.28 -2.43 -11.44
N ALA A 375 11.07 -2.01 -12.44
CA ALA A 375 12.19 -1.10 -12.21
C ALA A 375 11.76 0.24 -11.57
N ASP A 376 10.59 0.77 -11.92
CA ASP A 376 10.05 2.01 -11.38
C ASP A 376 9.56 1.81 -9.93
N TYR A 377 8.94 0.67 -9.62
CA TYR A 377 8.63 0.29 -8.23
C TYR A 377 9.90 0.29 -7.36
N TYR A 378 10.97 -0.38 -7.83
CA TYR A 378 12.22 -0.46 -7.07
C TYR A 378 13.01 0.86 -7.04
N SER A 379 12.80 1.73 -8.02
CA SER A 379 13.32 3.10 -8.00
C SER A 379 12.69 3.91 -6.86
N LEU A 380 11.36 3.82 -6.69
CA LEU A 380 10.64 4.44 -5.58
C LEU A 380 10.97 3.79 -4.23
N TYR A 381 11.08 2.45 -4.20
CA TYR A 381 11.57 1.70 -3.04
C TYR A 381 12.91 2.27 -2.54
N GLY A 382 13.85 2.54 -3.45
CA GLY A 382 15.15 3.10 -3.09
C GLY A 382 15.09 4.51 -2.48
N ILE A 383 14.10 5.32 -2.85
CA ILE A 383 13.88 6.64 -2.22
C ILE A 383 13.51 6.46 -0.75
N LEU A 384 12.58 5.55 -0.44
CA LEU A 384 12.09 5.29 0.92
C LEU A 384 13.12 4.52 1.77
N ALA A 385 13.78 3.51 1.19
CA ALA A 385 14.84 2.73 1.83
C ALA A 385 16.08 3.57 2.21
N SER A 386 16.22 4.76 1.61
CA SER A 386 17.28 5.73 1.94
C SER A 386 16.99 6.54 3.21
N SER A 387 15.96 6.18 3.98
CA SER A 387 15.62 6.79 5.27
C SER A 387 15.43 5.73 6.36
N TYR A 388 15.51 6.14 7.62
CA TYR A 388 15.27 5.29 8.80
C TYR A 388 14.53 6.06 9.89
N GLU A 389 13.91 5.35 10.84
CA GLU A 389 13.31 5.95 12.03
C GLU A 389 14.37 6.11 13.12
N PRO A 390 14.56 7.31 13.70
CA PRO A 390 15.52 7.51 14.78
C PRO A 390 15.06 6.82 16.07
N GLN A 391 15.98 6.69 17.04
CA GLN A 391 15.62 6.05 18.30
C GLN A 391 14.56 6.85 19.06
N HIS A 392 13.76 6.19 19.88
CA HIS A 392 12.67 6.84 20.63
C HIS A 392 13.12 8.06 21.45
N SER A 393 14.32 8.03 22.03
CA SER A 393 14.89 9.15 22.78
C SER A 393 15.33 10.35 21.93
N GLU A 394 15.56 10.12 20.64
CA GLU A 394 16.06 11.10 19.67
C GLU A 394 14.93 11.79 18.90
N LEU A 395 13.70 11.26 18.98
CA LEU A 395 12.52 11.85 18.33
C LEU A 395 12.37 13.34 18.69
N PRO A 396 12.22 14.24 17.70
CA PRO A 396 12.24 15.67 17.95
C PRO A 396 11.03 16.15 18.76
N LEU A 397 11.29 17.02 19.74
CA LEU A 397 10.25 17.67 20.55
C LEU A 397 9.43 18.64 19.70
N LEU A 398 8.11 18.61 19.85
CA LEU A 398 7.19 19.55 19.19
C LEU A 398 6.94 20.83 20.01
N LYS A 399 7.28 20.83 21.30
CA LYS A 399 7.21 21.97 22.23
C LYS A 399 8.43 21.95 23.17
N GLU A 400 8.88 23.12 23.62
CA GLU A 400 10.23 23.32 24.20
C GLU A 400 10.49 22.76 25.60
N SER A 401 9.50 22.24 26.32
CA SER A 401 9.72 21.80 27.71
C SER A 401 9.33 20.34 27.92
N GLU A 402 10.32 19.53 28.30
CA GLU A 402 10.14 18.19 28.84
C GLU A 402 10.44 18.19 30.33
N ASP A 403 9.65 17.45 31.11
CA ASP A 403 9.90 17.30 32.55
C ASP A 403 11.33 16.76 32.78
N PRO A 404 12.19 17.48 33.53
CA PRO A 404 13.57 17.06 33.78
C PRO A 404 13.67 15.65 34.39
N LYS A 405 12.68 15.23 35.20
CA LYS A 405 12.66 13.87 35.76
C LYS A 405 12.42 12.84 34.66
N HIS A 406 11.43 13.06 33.80
CA HIS A 406 11.18 12.23 32.63
C HIS A 406 12.42 12.13 31.73
N LEU A 407 13.03 13.27 31.37
CA LEU A 407 14.20 13.31 30.49
C LEU A 407 15.41 12.56 31.06
N ASN A 408 15.67 12.70 32.36
CA ASN A 408 16.76 11.98 33.02
C ASN A 408 16.54 10.45 32.99
N GLU A 409 15.32 10.00 33.26
CA GLU A 409 14.98 8.57 33.19
C GLU A 409 15.03 8.05 31.74
N LEU A 410 14.56 8.83 30.76
CA LEU A 410 14.63 8.51 29.34
C LEU A 410 16.09 8.34 28.89
N ARG A 411 16.98 9.27 29.26
CA ARG A 411 18.43 9.19 28.97
C ARG A 411 19.06 7.95 29.60
N LYS A 412 18.69 7.62 30.84
CA LYS A 412 19.19 6.42 31.52
C LYS A 412 18.78 5.15 30.78
N ARG A 413 17.51 5.02 30.38
CA ARG A 413 17.04 3.85 29.62
C ARG A 413 17.65 3.78 28.22
N ALA A 414 17.78 4.90 27.53
CA ALA A 414 18.46 4.98 26.24
C ALA A 414 19.94 4.58 26.35
N SER A 415 20.65 5.01 27.40
CA SER A 415 22.03 4.58 27.66
C SER A 415 22.14 3.07 27.85
N ASN A 416 21.19 2.43 28.54
CA ASN A 416 21.17 0.97 28.70
C ASN A 416 20.95 0.28 27.35
N TYR A 417 20.02 0.78 26.53
CA TYR A 417 19.81 0.28 25.17
C TYR A 417 21.09 0.36 24.32
N LEU A 418 21.77 1.51 24.33
CA LEU A 418 23.03 1.69 23.61
C LEU A 418 24.14 0.76 24.11
N GLN A 419 24.18 0.45 25.40
CA GLN A 419 25.15 -0.50 25.97
C GLN A 419 24.91 -1.93 25.44
N GLU A 420 23.67 -2.41 25.43
CA GLU A 420 23.32 -3.72 24.88
C GLU A 420 23.54 -3.77 23.35
N LEU A 421 23.16 -2.71 22.63
CA LEU A 421 23.42 -2.57 21.20
C LEU A 421 24.91 -2.71 20.88
N ASN A 422 25.77 -1.98 21.60
CA ASN A 422 27.22 -2.03 21.40
C ASN A 422 27.83 -3.38 21.81
N LYS A 423 27.26 -4.04 22.82
CA LYS A 423 27.70 -5.38 23.23
C LYS A 423 27.41 -6.41 22.16
N LEU A 424 26.19 -6.42 21.62
CA LEU A 424 25.79 -7.33 20.55
C LEU A 424 26.54 -7.03 19.25
N HIS A 425 26.73 -5.75 18.92
CA HIS A 425 27.58 -5.33 17.80
C HIS A 425 28.98 -5.94 17.87
N ARG A 426 29.67 -5.83 19.03
CA ARG A 426 31.00 -6.43 19.24
C ARG A 426 30.97 -7.96 19.12
N GLN A 427 29.92 -8.60 19.61
CA GLN A 427 29.73 -10.04 19.47
C GLN A 427 29.64 -10.44 17.99
N ILE A 428 28.80 -9.76 17.21
CA ILE A 428 28.65 -10.03 15.77
C ILE A 428 29.97 -9.84 15.02
N GLN A 429 30.70 -8.75 15.31
CA GLN A 429 32.03 -8.55 14.72
C GLN A 429 33.01 -9.68 15.09
N HIS A 430 32.96 -10.16 16.33
CA HIS A 430 33.77 -11.28 16.77
C HIS A 430 33.42 -12.55 15.99
N GLU A 431 32.13 -12.86 15.84
CA GLU A 431 31.68 -14.06 15.14
C GLU A 431 31.99 -14.02 13.64
N LEU A 432 31.82 -12.88 12.98
CA LEU A 432 32.17 -12.72 11.55
C LEU A 432 33.66 -12.88 11.28
N ARG A 433 34.52 -12.50 12.23
CA ARG A 433 35.98 -12.63 12.12
C ARG A 433 36.47 -14.01 12.53
N GLY A 434 36.02 -14.49 13.69
CA GLY A 434 36.46 -15.75 14.29
C GLY A 434 35.96 -16.98 13.54
N TYR A 435 34.80 -16.88 12.89
CA TYR A 435 34.22 -17.98 12.11
C TYR A 435 34.27 -17.73 10.61
N ALA A 436 35.18 -16.87 10.13
CA ALA A 436 35.34 -16.55 8.70
C ALA A 436 35.39 -17.81 7.81
N GLY A 437 36.12 -18.84 8.24
CA GLY A 437 36.20 -20.12 7.54
C GLY A 437 34.85 -20.82 7.37
N ASP A 438 33.98 -20.76 8.37
CA ASP A 438 32.64 -21.35 8.29
C ASP A 438 31.76 -20.60 7.27
N TYR A 439 31.88 -19.27 7.20
CA TYR A 439 31.19 -18.46 6.18
C TYR A 439 31.68 -18.80 4.77
N LEU A 440 33.01 -18.88 4.56
CA LEU A 440 33.60 -19.25 3.28
C LEU A 440 33.15 -20.64 2.83
N LEU A 441 33.19 -21.62 3.74
CA LEU A 441 32.74 -22.98 3.47
C LEU A 441 31.26 -23.01 3.09
N TYR A 442 30.39 -22.32 3.84
CA TYR A 442 28.97 -22.24 3.53
C TYR A 442 28.71 -21.61 2.15
N ILE A 443 29.42 -20.52 1.80
CA ILE A 443 29.29 -19.86 0.49
C ILE A 443 29.62 -20.82 -0.65
N VAL A 444 30.70 -21.61 -0.52
CA VAL A 444 31.06 -22.63 -1.52
C VAL A 444 29.98 -23.71 -1.61
N GLN A 445 29.52 -24.24 -0.48
CA GLN A 445 28.54 -25.34 -0.46
C GLN A 445 27.17 -24.93 -1.00
N GLU A 446 26.80 -23.64 -0.95
CA GLU A 446 25.58 -23.10 -1.54
C GLU A 446 25.74 -22.66 -3.00
N SER A 447 26.96 -22.63 -3.55
CA SER A 447 27.18 -22.28 -4.95
C SER A 447 26.69 -23.40 -5.88
N ALA A 448 26.00 -23.05 -6.97
CA ALA A 448 25.45 -24.04 -7.90
C ALA A 448 26.53 -24.95 -8.51
N GLN A 449 27.76 -24.45 -8.65
CA GLN A 449 28.89 -25.15 -9.22
C GLN A 449 29.53 -26.17 -8.27
N HIS A 450 29.42 -25.98 -6.94
CA HIS A 450 30.12 -26.79 -5.94
C HIS A 450 29.20 -27.43 -4.90
N ARG A 451 27.89 -27.42 -5.12
CA ARG A 451 26.89 -27.95 -4.20
C ARG A 451 26.76 -29.48 -4.30
N GLU A 452 26.91 -30.16 -3.17
CA GLU A 452 26.82 -31.63 -3.05
C GLU A 452 25.45 -32.13 -2.50
N GLY A 453 24.41 -31.27 -2.45
CA GLY A 453 23.10 -31.63 -1.88
C GLY A 453 22.02 -30.55 -2.00
N SER A 454 20.82 -30.80 -1.46
CA SER A 454 19.65 -29.92 -1.68
C SER A 454 19.53 -28.73 -0.73
N GLN A 455 20.25 -28.68 0.40
CA GLN A 455 20.33 -27.55 1.36
C GLN A 455 21.42 -27.77 2.42
N ASN A 456 22.29 -26.78 2.66
CA ASN A 456 23.25 -26.81 3.78
C ASN A 456 22.69 -26.08 5.01
N PRO A 457 22.80 -26.66 6.22
CA PRO A 457 22.32 -26.00 7.43
C PRO A 457 23.19 -24.79 7.77
N LEU A 458 22.56 -23.69 8.21
CA LEU A 458 23.25 -22.52 8.77
C LEU A 458 23.98 -22.84 10.08
N LYS A 459 23.63 -23.95 10.72
CA LYS A 459 24.24 -24.42 11.95
C LYS A 459 25.50 -25.23 11.63
N THR A 460 26.63 -24.77 12.16
CA THR A 460 27.91 -25.48 12.16
C THR A 460 28.15 -26.14 13.52
N GLU A 461 29.22 -26.91 13.67
CA GLU A 461 29.65 -27.44 14.97
C GLU A 461 30.03 -26.33 15.96
N ARG A 462 30.44 -25.15 15.46
CA ARG A 462 30.98 -24.04 16.26
C ARG A 462 29.97 -22.95 16.55
N THR A 463 29.11 -22.64 15.59
CA THR A 463 28.14 -21.53 15.69
C THR A 463 26.96 -21.71 14.75
N ILE A 464 25.91 -20.92 14.97
CA ILE A 464 24.90 -20.66 13.95
C ILE A 464 25.40 -19.48 13.13
N LEU A 465 25.69 -19.69 11.85
CA LEU A 465 26.10 -18.60 10.97
C LEU A 465 25.03 -17.52 10.96
N ARG A 466 25.48 -16.26 10.90
CA ARG A 466 24.61 -15.11 10.66
C ARG A 466 24.12 -15.17 9.21
N GLY A 467 23.16 -16.06 8.96
CA GLY A 467 22.51 -16.22 7.67
C GLY A 467 21.65 -15.02 7.31
N PRO A 468 20.92 -15.08 6.19
CA PRO A 468 19.88 -14.10 5.91
C PRO A 468 18.97 -14.07 7.14
N SER A 469 19.03 -12.98 7.91
CA SER A 469 17.94 -12.70 8.84
C SER A 469 16.72 -12.47 7.96
N ALA A 470 15.52 -12.60 8.50
CA ALA A 470 14.34 -12.28 7.72
C ALA A 470 14.28 -10.77 7.31
N TYR A 471 15.27 -9.93 7.69
CA TYR A 471 15.29 -8.45 7.51
C TYR A 471 16.49 -7.94 6.73
N GLY A 472 17.44 -8.81 6.39
CA GLY A 472 18.73 -8.33 5.92
C GLY A 472 19.65 -9.44 5.47
N TYR A 473 20.71 -8.97 4.84
CA TYR A 473 21.63 -9.78 4.06
C TYR A 473 22.58 -10.63 4.93
N GLY A 474 22.58 -10.41 6.25
CA GLY A 474 23.30 -11.22 7.23
C GLY A 474 24.81 -11.19 7.07
N GLY A 475 25.51 -11.93 7.91
CA GLY A 475 26.95 -12.16 7.81
C GLY A 475 27.36 -12.85 6.50
N ILE A 476 26.53 -13.77 6.01
CA ILE A 476 26.81 -14.54 4.79
C ILE A 476 26.89 -13.64 3.56
N ARG A 477 25.97 -12.68 3.39
CA ARG A 477 26.08 -11.75 2.25
C ARG A 477 27.24 -10.79 2.41
N ARG A 478 27.58 -10.33 3.61
CA ARG A 478 28.76 -9.45 3.79
C ARG A 478 30.03 -10.15 3.30
N TRP A 479 30.20 -11.42 3.64
CA TRP A 479 31.29 -12.24 3.11
C TRP A 479 31.19 -12.46 1.60
N ARG A 480 29.99 -12.76 1.07
CA ARG A 480 29.78 -12.95 -0.36
C ARG A 480 30.07 -11.69 -1.18
N ASP A 481 29.55 -10.53 -0.76
CA ASP A 481 29.74 -9.24 -1.41
C ASP A 481 31.21 -8.83 -1.39
N TYR A 482 31.93 -9.14 -0.30
CA TYR A 482 33.38 -8.97 -0.22
C TYR A 482 34.08 -9.81 -1.29
N LEU A 483 33.81 -11.12 -1.37
CA LEU A 483 34.41 -12.03 -2.36
C LEU A 483 34.07 -11.64 -3.80
N MET A 484 32.86 -11.13 -4.07
CA MET A 484 32.48 -10.68 -5.41
C MET A 484 33.29 -9.45 -5.88
N LYS A 485 33.73 -8.59 -4.96
CA LYS A 485 34.56 -7.41 -5.26
C LYS A 485 36.05 -7.75 -5.43
N VAL A 486 36.48 -8.91 -4.94
CA VAL A 486 37.86 -9.39 -5.08
C VAL A 486 38.21 -9.56 -6.56
N LYS A 487 39.41 -9.10 -6.94
CA LYS A 487 40.00 -9.29 -8.27
C LYS A 487 41.00 -10.44 -8.23
N GLU A 488 41.25 -11.11 -9.35
CA GLU A 488 42.30 -12.14 -9.45
C GLU A 488 43.73 -11.65 -9.14
N SER A 489 43.93 -10.33 -9.14
CA SER A 489 45.19 -9.69 -8.75
C SER A 489 45.31 -9.47 -7.24
N ASP A 490 44.28 -9.78 -6.46
CA ASP A 490 44.27 -9.59 -5.01
C ASP A 490 45.32 -10.50 -4.35
N PRO A 491 46.13 -9.96 -3.43
CA PRO A 491 47.24 -10.70 -2.83
C PRO A 491 46.80 -11.80 -1.85
N VAL A 492 45.55 -11.75 -1.34
CA VAL A 492 45.03 -12.75 -0.38
C VAL A 492 44.02 -13.66 -1.05
N PHE A 493 42.95 -13.12 -1.65
CA PHE A 493 41.87 -13.89 -2.28
C PHE A 493 41.98 -13.97 -3.82
N GLY A 494 43.08 -13.52 -4.42
CA GLY A 494 43.33 -13.70 -5.85
C GLY A 494 43.24 -15.17 -6.30
N PRO A 495 43.85 -16.14 -5.57
CA PRO A 495 43.68 -17.56 -5.89
C PRO A 495 42.24 -18.04 -5.76
N TRP A 496 41.49 -17.58 -4.75
CA TRP A 496 40.06 -17.89 -4.61
C TRP A 496 39.30 -17.48 -5.86
N LYS A 497 39.47 -16.22 -6.31
CA LYS A 497 38.72 -15.70 -7.46
C LYS A 497 39.03 -16.44 -8.75
N ALA A 498 40.29 -16.82 -8.96
CA ALA A 498 40.71 -17.57 -10.14
C ALA A 498 40.16 -19.01 -10.13
N LEU A 499 40.16 -19.67 -8.97
CA LEU A 499 39.69 -21.06 -8.81
C LEU A 499 38.16 -21.18 -8.82
N ASP A 500 37.45 -20.16 -8.35
CA ASP A 500 35.98 -20.06 -8.42
C ASP A 500 35.47 -19.95 -9.86
N LEU A 501 36.30 -19.45 -10.79
CA LEU A 501 35.94 -19.26 -12.20
C LEU A 501 36.42 -20.39 -13.12
N CYS A 502 37.24 -21.33 -12.63
CA CYS A 502 37.81 -22.39 -13.46
C CYS A 502 36.95 -23.67 -13.44
N GLU A 503 37.06 -24.46 -14.50
CA GLU A 503 36.48 -25.79 -14.56
C GLU A 503 37.21 -26.75 -13.61
N GLN A 504 36.48 -27.75 -13.08
CA GLN A 504 36.99 -28.62 -12.02
C GLN A 504 38.21 -29.46 -12.46
N ASP A 505 38.31 -29.80 -13.74
CA ASP A 505 39.44 -30.54 -14.33
C ASP A 505 40.71 -29.68 -14.45
N GLN A 506 40.59 -28.36 -14.42
CA GLN A 506 41.69 -27.39 -14.48
C GLN A 506 42.15 -26.90 -13.10
N PHE A 507 41.48 -27.31 -12.03
CA PHE A 507 41.67 -26.76 -10.68
C PHE A 507 43.14 -26.82 -10.22
N ALA A 508 43.81 -27.96 -10.41
CA ALA A 508 45.20 -28.17 -9.99
C ALA A 508 46.19 -27.29 -10.78
N ASP A 509 45.98 -27.16 -12.09
CA ASP A 509 46.84 -26.34 -12.97
C ASP A 509 46.67 -24.86 -12.67
N VAL A 510 45.43 -24.40 -12.48
CA VAL A 510 45.13 -23.02 -12.09
C VAL A 510 45.72 -22.71 -10.71
N LEU A 511 45.59 -23.63 -9.74
CA LEU A 511 46.21 -23.45 -8.42
C LEU A 511 47.73 -23.28 -8.52
N GLN A 512 48.40 -24.13 -9.30
CA GLN A 512 49.85 -24.03 -9.51
C GLN A 512 50.25 -22.69 -10.13
N GLN A 513 49.50 -22.21 -11.14
CA GLN A 513 49.74 -20.88 -11.74
C GLN A 513 49.56 -19.73 -10.74
N GLN A 514 48.57 -19.82 -9.85
CA GLN A 514 48.35 -18.80 -8.82
C GLN A 514 49.48 -18.80 -7.78
N LEU A 515 50.01 -19.97 -7.41
CA LEU A 515 51.15 -20.09 -6.50
C LEU A 515 52.38 -19.38 -7.07
N GLU A 516 52.60 -19.38 -8.38
CA GLU A 516 53.77 -18.74 -8.99
C GLU A 516 53.68 -17.20 -9.06
N LYS A 517 52.51 -16.60 -8.79
CA LYS A 517 52.33 -15.14 -8.88
C LYS A 517 53.19 -14.41 -7.82
N PRO A 518 53.99 -13.40 -8.21
CA PRO A 518 54.90 -12.70 -7.30
C PRO A 518 54.20 -11.83 -6.25
N ARG A 519 52.92 -11.48 -6.47
CA ARG A 519 52.11 -10.65 -5.56
C ARG A 519 51.31 -11.47 -4.55
N LEU A 520 51.36 -12.80 -4.60
CA LEU A 520 50.63 -13.66 -3.66
C LEU A 520 51.22 -13.53 -2.26
N ASN A 521 50.36 -13.32 -1.27
CA ASN A 521 50.71 -13.25 0.14
C ASN A 521 51.48 -14.51 0.59
N ALA A 522 52.57 -14.32 1.34
CA ALA A 522 53.48 -15.41 1.71
C ALA A 522 52.81 -16.49 2.58
N LEU A 523 51.86 -16.10 3.45
CA LEU A 523 51.14 -17.05 4.31
C LEU A 523 50.13 -17.86 3.50
N ILE A 524 49.42 -17.22 2.57
CA ILE A 524 48.50 -17.91 1.65
C ILE A 524 49.28 -18.91 0.79
N ARG A 525 50.40 -18.47 0.19
CA ARG A 525 51.28 -19.35 -0.59
C ARG A 525 51.69 -20.58 0.21
N LYS A 526 52.28 -20.38 1.40
CA LYS A 526 52.73 -21.46 2.28
C LYS A 526 51.59 -22.42 2.62
N ARG A 527 50.40 -21.88 2.90
CA ARG A 527 49.22 -22.66 3.25
C ARG A 527 48.77 -23.54 2.09
N LEU A 528 48.61 -22.97 0.91
CA LEU A 528 48.13 -23.66 -0.28
C LEU A 528 49.15 -24.67 -0.82
N GLU A 529 50.46 -24.41 -0.70
CA GLU A 529 51.53 -25.37 -1.01
C GLU A 529 51.52 -26.59 -0.08
N THR A 530 51.12 -26.38 1.18
CA THR A 530 51.04 -27.44 2.20
C THR A 530 49.78 -28.27 2.05
N ASP A 531 48.62 -27.61 1.96
CA ASP A 531 47.32 -28.27 1.96
C ASP A 531 46.97 -28.88 0.58
N ARG A 532 47.47 -28.29 -0.50
CA ARG A 532 47.20 -28.67 -1.91
C ARG A 532 45.71 -28.97 -2.17
N PRO A 533 44.80 -27.99 -2.01
CA PRO A 533 43.38 -28.23 -2.17
C PRO A 533 43.05 -28.66 -3.62
N GLU A 534 42.14 -29.64 -3.75
CA GLU A 534 41.65 -30.19 -5.02
C GLU A 534 40.23 -29.71 -5.37
N SER A 535 39.61 -28.92 -4.48
CA SER A 535 38.27 -28.37 -4.67
C SER A 535 38.11 -27.05 -3.95
N MET A 536 37.10 -26.26 -4.35
CA MET A 536 36.72 -25.02 -3.64
C MET A 536 36.38 -25.27 -2.16
N ARG A 537 35.87 -26.47 -1.83
CA ARG A 537 35.58 -26.86 -0.44
C ARG A 537 36.86 -26.96 0.39
N GLN A 538 37.88 -27.64 -0.12
CA GLN A 538 39.18 -27.76 0.56
C GLN A 538 39.89 -26.41 0.59
N LEU A 539 39.77 -25.60 -0.46
CA LEU A 539 40.29 -24.23 -0.51
C LEU A 539 39.69 -23.38 0.62
N ALA A 540 38.37 -23.45 0.81
CA ALA A 540 37.69 -22.73 1.90
C ALA A 540 38.17 -23.15 3.30
N GLN A 541 38.47 -24.43 3.49
CA GLN A 541 39.06 -24.93 4.73
C GLN A 541 40.46 -24.36 4.96
N SER A 542 41.32 -24.36 3.93
CA SER A 542 42.68 -23.78 4.00
C SER A 542 42.67 -22.30 4.35
N TYR A 543 41.81 -21.51 3.69
CA TYR A 543 41.64 -20.08 4.00
C TYR A 543 41.07 -19.89 5.41
N GLY A 544 40.07 -20.68 5.78
CA GLY A 544 39.44 -20.60 7.09
C GLY A 544 40.43 -20.76 8.24
N ILE A 545 41.29 -21.77 8.16
CA ILE A 545 42.28 -22.02 9.21
C ILE A 545 43.31 -20.88 9.29
N LEU A 546 43.81 -20.38 8.15
CA LEU A 546 44.75 -19.26 8.15
C LEU A 546 44.14 -17.97 8.73
N LEU A 547 42.90 -17.65 8.35
CA LEU A 547 42.20 -16.46 8.87
C LEU A 547 41.99 -16.57 10.39
N GLU A 548 41.66 -17.75 10.88
CA GLU A 548 41.47 -18.02 12.31
C GLU A 548 42.79 -17.94 13.11
N GLU A 549 43.90 -18.44 12.55
CA GLU A 549 45.24 -18.29 13.12
C GLU A 549 45.63 -16.82 13.25
N VAL A 550 45.44 -16.02 12.19
CA VAL A 550 45.74 -14.58 12.18
C VAL A 550 44.83 -13.82 13.16
N TYR A 551 43.53 -14.15 13.19
CA TYR A 551 42.59 -13.56 14.13
C TYR A 551 42.98 -13.85 15.60
N SER A 552 43.37 -15.09 15.89
CA SER A 552 43.80 -15.51 17.23
C SER A 552 45.09 -14.83 17.66
N ALA A 553 46.08 -14.77 16.76
CA ALA A 553 47.34 -14.05 17.00
C ALA A 553 47.10 -12.56 17.25
N TRP A 554 46.17 -11.95 16.51
CA TRP A 554 45.82 -10.54 16.66
C TRP A 554 45.17 -10.26 18.01
N ASN A 555 44.22 -11.11 18.42
CA ASN A 555 43.57 -10.97 19.73
C ASN A 555 44.53 -11.20 20.90
N ALA A 556 45.52 -12.09 20.76
CA ALA A 556 46.59 -12.26 21.75
C ALA A 556 47.44 -10.98 21.85
N ARG A 557 47.85 -10.42 20.71
CA ARG A 557 48.62 -9.17 20.64
C ARG A 557 47.88 -7.98 21.25
N LEU A 558 46.59 -7.80 20.97
CA LEU A 558 45.80 -6.70 21.55
C LEU A 558 45.70 -6.78 23.07
N LYS A 559 45.83 -7.97 23.67
CA LYS A 559 45.89 -8.13 25.13
C LYS A 559 47.24 -7.71 25.70
N GLU A 560 48.32 -7.91 24.96
CA GLU A 560 49.69 -7.60 25.38
C GLU A 560 50.06 -6.13 25.12
N THR A 561 49.67 -5.59 23.97
CA THR A 561 50.00 -4.23 23.51
C THR A 561 48.76 -3.55 22.89
N PRO A 562 47.85 -2.99 23.70
CA PRO A 562 46.58 -2.43 23.22
C PRO A 562 46.74 -1.23 22.27
N ASP A 563 47.82 -0.46 22.42
CA ASP A 563 48.07 0.77 21.66
C ASP A 563 48.72 0.50 20.28
N GLN A 564 49.15 -0.74 20.01
CA GLN A 564 49.75 -1.11 18.73
C GLN A 564 48.70 -1.73 17.78
N LEU A 565 48.34 -0.99 16.73
CA LEU A 565 47.23 -1.30 15.83
C LEU A 565 47.62 -2.00 14.50
N ASP A 566 48.82 -2.57 14.43
CA ASP A 566 49.36 -3.30 13.29
C ASP A 566 50.20 -4.55 13.68
N PHE A 567 50.34 -5.49 12.73
CA PHE A 567 51.42 -6.47 12.74
C PHE A 567 52.67 -5.88 12.08
N PHE A 568 53.85 -6.16 12.65
CA PHE A 568 55.12 -5.81 12.01
C PHE A 568 55.43 -6.69 10.79
N ASP A 569 54.87 -7.91 10.73
CA ASP A 569 54.96 -8.77 9.56
C ASP A 569 53.96 -8.29 8.49
N PRO A 570 54.42 -7.80 7.33
CA PRO A 570 53.54 -7.32 6.26
C PRO A 570 52.57 -8.38 5.74
N SER A 571 52.96 -9.67 5.80
CA SER A 571 52.12 -10.76 5.32
C SER A 571 50.96 -11.04 6.28
N GLN A 572 51.22 -11.03 7.60
CA GLN A 572 50.16 -11.13 8.62
C GLN A 572 49.27 -9.90 8.61
N GLU A 573 49.84 -8.70 8.46
CA GLU A 573 49.07 -7.46 8.41
C GLU A 573 48.10 -7.45 7.22
N GLN A 574 48.54 -7.90 6.05
CA GLN A 574 47.69 -7.96 4.87
C GLN A 574 46.52 -8.95 5.02
N VAL A 575 46.72 -10.09 5.70
CA VAL A 575 45.63 -11.02 6.03
C VAL A 575 44.71 -10.43 7.12
N ARG A 576 45.26 -9.71 8.11
CA ARG A 576 44.47 -9.00 9.13
C ARG A 576 43.53 -7.96 8.50
N GLN A 577 43.96 -7.28 7.44
CA GLN A 577 43.14 -6.29 6.72
C GLN A 577 41.89 -6.92 6.06
N VAL A 578 41.88 -8.22 5.74
CA VAL A 578 40.65 -8.92 5.32
C VAL A 578 39.58 -8.90 6.43
N LEU A 579 40.01 -8.96 7.70
CA LEU A 579 39.12 -9.08 8.86
C LEU A 579 38.81 -7.72 9.53
N TYR A 580 39.70 -6.74 9.39
CA TYR A 580 39.65 -5.44 10.08
C TYR A 580 39.72 -4.23 9.16
N GLY A 581 39.98 -4.41 7.88
CA GLY A 581 40.07 -3.31 6.93
C GLY A 581 38.74 -2.57 6.76
N PRO A 582 38.76 -1.38 6.13
CA PRO A 582 37.56 -0.57 5.94
C PRO A 582 36.46 -1.30 5.15
N ASP A 583 36.86 -2.13 4.19
CA ASP A 583 35.96 -2.93 3.35
C ASP A 583 35.71 -4.35 3.88
N ALA A 584 36.26 -4.70 5.06
CA ALA A 584 36.15 -6.04 5.61
C ALA A 584 34.69 -6.41 5.96
N PRO A 585 34.27 -7.68 5.82
CA PRO A 585 32.90 -8.11 6.12
C PRO A 585 32.41 -7.74 7.53
N ALA A 586 33.31 -7.74 8.52
CA ALA A 586 33.02 -7.44 9.91
C ALA A 586 33.14 -5.94 10.27
N THR A 587 33.55 -5.09 9.33
CA THR A 587 33.63 -3.63 9.54
C THR A 587 32.26 -3.02 9.24
N MET A 588 31.62 -2.54 10.29
CA MET A 588 30.27 -1.98 10.24
C MET A 588 30.03 -1.12 11.48
N THR A 589 29.01 -0.26 11.43
CA THR A 589 28.47 0.46 12.58
C THR A 589 27.58 -0.45 13.44
N ALA A 590 27.28 0.00 14.65
CA ALA A 590 26.33 -0.72 15.52
C ALA A 590 24.94 -0.84 14.88
N PHE A 591 24.49 0.18 14.14
CA PHE A 591 23.21 0.16 13.44
C PHE A 591 23.21 -0.82 12.26
N GLU A 592 24.27 -0.85 11.45
CA GLU A 592 24.41 -1.83 10.35
C GLU A 592 24.48 -3.28 10.83
N SER A 593 24.90 -3.52 12.09
CA SER A 593 24.94 -4.88 12.65
C SER A 593 23.57 -5.47 12.94
N ILE A 594 22.50 -4.67 12.96
CA ILE A 594 21.11 -5.14 13.17
C ILE A 594 20.72 -6.16 12.09
N ASP A 595 21.19 -5.99 10.85
CA ASP A 595 20.93 -6.90 9.74
C ASP A 595 21.52 -8.32 9.95
N CYS A 596 22.42 -8.47 10.92
CA CYS A 596 23.09 -9.72 11.28
C CYS A 596 22.51 -10.39 12.54
N TYR A 597 21.41 -9.90 13.11
CA TYR A 597 20.83 -10.46 14.33
C TYR A 597 20.18 -11.83 14.08
N HIS A 598 20.29 -12.71 15.08
CA HIS A 598 19.39 -13.85 15.18
C HIS A 598 18.00 -13.38 15.64
N LEU A 599 16.98 -14.23 15.45
CA LEU A 599 15.60 -13.90 15.76
C LEU A 599 15.39 -13.58 17.26
N ASP A 600 16.03 -14.34 18.14
CA ASP A 600 15.99 -14.16 19.60
C ASP A 600 16.70 -12.88 20.05
N GLU A 601 17.84 -12.55 19.45
CA GLU A 601 18.55 -11.29 19.69
C GLU A 601 17.75 -10.08 19.18
N HIS A 602 17.09 -10.20 18.02
CA HIS A 602 16.21 -9.17 17.49
C HIS A 602 15.00 -8.94 18.41
N THR A 603 14.42 -10.02 18.93
CA THR A 603 13.35 -9.97 19.94
C THR A 603 13.84 -9.35 21.24
N HIS A 604 15.05 -9.72 21.70
CA HIS A 604 15.67 -9.15 22.89
C HIS A 604 15.88 -7.64 22.75
N MET A 605 16.52 -7.20 21.67
CA MET A 605 16.81 -5.78 21.43
C MET A 605 15.53 -4.96 21.29
N ARG A 606 14.46 -5.50 20.69
CA ARG A 606 13.15 -4.86 20.69
C ARG A 606 12.51 -4.76 22.07
N ASN A 607 12.67 -5.77 22.92
CA ASN A 607 12.22 -5.69 24.32
C ASN A 607 12.99 -4.60 25.10
N VAL A 608 14.29 -4.45 24.85
CA VAL A 608 15.10 -3.39 25.47
C VAL A 608 14.65 -2.01 24.96
N ALA A 609 14.50 -1.83 23.64
CA ALA A 609 13.97 -0.60 23.04
C ALA A 609 12.55 -0.28 23.55
N GLY A 610 11.70 -1.29 23.65
CA GLY A 610 10.33 -1.16 24.14
C GLY A 610 10.25 -0.66 25.58
N LYS A 611 11.24 -0.93 26.44
CA LYS A 611 11.31 -0.35 27.80
C LYS A 611 11.61 1.15 27.78
N VAL A 612 12.31 1.64 26.76
CA VAL A 612 12.54 3.08 26.55
C VAL A 612 11.22 3.74 26.18
N GLU A 613 10.50 3.17 25.23
CA GLU A 613 9.20 3.66 24.75
C GLU A 613 8.10 3.63 25.81
N GLU A 614 8.03 2.53 26.58
CA GLU A 614 7.03 2.30 27.64
C GLU A 614 6.97 3.48 28.64
N LEU A 615 8.12 4.10 28.91
CA LEU A 615 8.20 5.27 29.77
C LEU A 615 7.31 6.41 29.27
N SER A 616 7.34 6.68 27.95
CA SER A 616 6.54 7.74 27.33
C SER A 616 5.09 7.32 27.07
N ILE A 617 4.79 6.01 27.01
CA ILE A 617 3.42 5.48 26.89
C ILE A 617 2.68 5.57 28.23
N LYS A 618 3.35 5.23 29.34
CA LYS A 618 2.75 5.19 30.69
C LYS A 618 2.76 6.55 31.38
N ASN A 619 3.71 7.43 31.05
CA ASN A 619 3.83 8.73 31.69
C ASN A 619 3.05 9.80 30.90
N GLY A 620 1.91 10.24 31.44
CA GLY A 620 1.11 11.34 30.87
C GLY A 620 1.84 12.69 30.77
N ALA A 621 2.95 12.87 31.49
CA ALA A 621 3.78 14.08 31.46
C ALA A 621 4.88 14.07 30.38
N ALA A 622 5.01 13.00 29.59
CA ALA A 622 5.97 12.95 28.50
C ALA A 622 5.62 14.01 27.43
N ALA A 623 6.61 14.82 27.05
CA ALA A 623 6.43 15.87 26.06
C ALA A 623 6.11 15.28 24.67
N SER A 624 5.28 15.99 23.90
CA SER A 624 4.91 15.58 22.55
C SER A 624 6.12 15.61 21.62
N ARG A 625 6.34 14.51 20.90
CA ARG A 625 7.42 14.36 19.92
C ARG A 625 6.86 13.94 18.57
N ALA A 626 7.51 14.35 17.48
CA ALA A 626 7.13 13.91 16.14
C ALA A 626 7.77 12.55 15.81
N MET A 627 6.97 11.66 15.24
CA MET A 627 7.40 10.37 14.70
C MET A 627 8.01 10.59 13.31
N VAL A 628 9.29 10.97 13.27
CA VAL A 628 9.98 11.40 12.03
C VAL A 628 10.75 10.26 11.36
N LEU A 629 11.22 10.54 10.14
CA LEU A 629 12.26 9.79 9.44
C LEU A 629 13.51 10.66 9.33
N GLU A 630 14.68 10.03 9.30
CA GLU A 630 15.96 10.68 9.02
C GLU A 630 16.58 10.10 7.74
N GLN A 631 17.27 10.96 6.99
CA GLN A 631 17.98 10.56 5.77
C GLN A 631 19.28 9.82 6.14
N ARG A 632 19.54 8.68 5.47
CA ARG A 632 20.82 7.99 5.59
C ARG A 632 21.96 8.83 5.01
N THR A 633 23.11 8.82 5.67
CA THR A 633 24.34 9.46 5.17
C THR A 633 24.82 8.84 3.85
N ALA A 634 24.76 7.51 3.74
CA ALA A 634 24.91 6.77 2.50
C ALA A 634 23.52 6.28 2.03
N PRO A 635 22.98 6.80 0.91
CA PRO A 635 21.71 6.36 0.36
C PRO A 635 21.70 4.86 0.00
N TYR A 636 20.52 4.26 0.01
CA TYR A 636 20.33 2.86 -0.39
C TYR A 636 20.40 2.74 -1.91
N GLU A 637 21.29 1.89 -2.44
CA GLU A 637 21.38 1.58 -3.87
C GLU A 637 20.38 0.47 -4.22
N PRO A 638 19.26 0.77 -4.92
CA PRO A 638 18.20 -0.19 -5.12
C PRO A 638 18.52 -1.20 -6.24
N VAL A 639 18.00 -2.40 -6.05
CA VAL A 639 18.01 -3.48 -7.03
C VAL A 639 16.60 -4.04 -7.16
N VAL A 640 16.29 -4.62 -8.30
CA VAL A 640 15.02 -5.34 -8.47
C VAL A 640 15.04 -6.59 -7.60
N PHE A 641 13.99 -6.83 -6.79
CA PHE A 641 13.81 -8.16 -6.20
C PHE A 641 12.98 -9.02 -7.15
N LEU A 642 13.57 -10.12 -7.63
CA LEU A 642 12.92 -10.98 -8.60
C LEU A 642 11.68 -11.63 -7.96
N ARG A 643 10.50 -11.40 -8.55
CA ARG A 643 9.20 -11.81 -8.01
C ARG A 643 8.95 -11.31 -6.58
N GLY A 644 9.49 -10.12 -6.26
CA GLY A 644 9.31 -9.50 -4.94
C GLY A 644 10.13 -10.13 -3.81
N ARG A 645 11.01 -11.11 -4.10
CA ARG A 645 11.76 -11.88 -3.08
C ARG A 645 13.11 -11.23 -2.76
N PRO A 646 13.32 -10.65 -1.55
CA PRO A 646 14.54 -9.89 -1.23
C PRO A 646 15.85 -10.70 -1.28
N ASN A 647 15.76 -12.04 -1.20
CA ASN A 647 16.92 -12.93 -1.33
C ASN A 647 17.29 -13.27 -2.79
N ARG A 648 16.49 -12.83 -3.78
CA ARG A 648 16.75 -12.99 -5.22
C ARG A 648 16.88 -11.63 -5.87
N LEU A 649 18.12 -11.21 -6.11
CA LEU A 649 18.44 -9.89 -6.64
C LEU A 649 18.53 -9.93 -8.18
N GLY A 650 17.91 -8.95 -8.80
CA GLY A 650 17.97 -8.65 -10.22
C GLY A 650 18.87 -7.45 -10.51
N PRO A 651 18.66 -6.77 -11.64
CA PRO A 651 19.45 -5.61 -12.05
C PRO A 651 19.39 -4.47 -11.03
N ASN A 652 20.47 -3.67 -10.99
CA ASN A 652 20.48 -2.39 -10.28
C ASN A 652 19.51 -1.41 -10.95
N VAL A 653 18.85 -0.58 -10.14
CA VAL A 653 18.04 0.54 -10.63
C VAL A 653 18.50 1.82 -9.97
N THR A 654 18.23 2.96 -10.61
CA THR A 654 18.56 4.27 -10.04
C THR A 654 17.40 4.73 -9.17
N ARG A 655 17.69 5.36 -8.01
CA ARG A 655 16.65 6.05 -7.23
C ARG A 655 16.05 7.19 -8.07
N LYS A 656 14.84 7.00 -8.58
CA LYS A 656 14.10 7.99 -9.36
C LYS A 656 12.63 7.95 -8.97
N VAL A 657 11.95 9.07 -9.17
CA VAL A 657 10.50 9.13 -9.07
C VAL A 657 9.95 8.50 -10.35
N PRO A 658 9.05 7.50 -10.26
CA PRO A 658 8.47 6.84 -11.43
C PRO A 658 7.90 7.83 -12.44
N SER A 659 8.04 7.56 -13.74
CA SER A 659 7.57 8.48 -14.80
C SER A 659 6.10 8.82 -14.65
N ILE A 660 5.28 7.84 -14.28
CA ILE A 660 3.84 7.97 -14.05
C ILE A 660 3.48 8.96 -12.93
N LEU A 661 4.35 9.09 -11.93
CA LEU A 661 4.22 10.04 -10.82
C LEU A 661 4.96 11.36 -11.06
N ASN A 662 5.96 11.34 -11.95
CA ASN A 662 6.80 12.49 -12.27
C ASN A 662 6.18 13.42 -13.30
N GLN A 663 5.68 12.87 -14.42
CA GLN A 663 5.12 13.63 -15.54
C GLN A 663 6.00 14.84 -15.95
N GLY A 664 7.33 14.70 -15.83
CA GLY A 664 8.31 15.74 -16.16
C GLY A 664 8.53 16.86 -15.14
N SER A 665 7.98 16.76 -13.92
CA SER A 665 8.06 17.83 -12.90
C SER A 665 9.41 17.91 -12.18
N VAL A 666 10.15 16.80 -12.09
CA VAL A 666 11.51 16.73 -11.51
C VAL A 666 12.48 16.20 -12.57
N SER A 667 13.67 16.81 -12.61
CA SER A 667 14.69 16.56 -13.64
C SER A 667 15.34 15.17 -13.53
N GLU A 668 15.30 14.40 -14.62
CA GLU A 668 15.99 13.10 -14.73
C GLU A 668 17.52 13.20 -14.57
N ALA A 669 18.12 14.35 -14.93
CA ALA A 669 19.55 14.58 -14.74
C ALA A 669 19.97 14.63 -13.25
N SER A 670 19.02 14.98 -12.36
CA SER A 670 19.25 14.95 -10.92
C SER A 670 19.19 13.52 -10.36
N ALA A 671 18.34 12.67 -10.94
CA ALA A 671 18.33 11.23 -10.66
C ALA A 671 19.64 10.55 -11.06
N SER A 672 20.20 10.87 -12.23
CA SER A 672 21.43 10.22 -12.73
C SER A 672 22.70 10.57 -11.94
N THR A 673 22.72 11.68 -11.21
CA THR A 673 23.91 12.15 -10.47
C THR A 673 23.92 11.73 -9.00
N ARG A 674 22.78 11.84 -8.30
CA ARG A 674 22.67 11.54 -6.87
C ARG A 674 21.45 10.69 -6.47
N GLY A 675 20.53 10.45 -7.40
CA GLY A 675 19.21 9.88 -7.14
C GLY A 675 18.24 10.89 -6.52
N HIS A 676 16.94 10.68 -6.69
CA HIS A 676 15.89 11.51 -6.09
C HIS A 676 15.73 11.24 -4.58
N THR A 677 15.28 12.24 -3.83
CA THR A 677 14.95 12.14 -2.40
C THR A 677 13.45 12.10 -2.12
N ARG A 678 13.06 11.94 -0.85
CA ARG A 678 11.65 12.09 -0.42
C ARG A 678 11.10 13.48 -0.72
N LEU A 679 11.91 14.53 -0.61
CA LEU A 679 11.51 15.88 -0.98
C LEU A 679 11.30 16.03 -2.50
N ASP A 680 12.12 15.38 -3.32
CA ASP A 680 11.92 15.37 -4.78
C ASP A 680 10.61 14.63 -5.15
N LEU A 681 10.32 13.50 -4.50
CA LEU A 681 9.04 12.80 -4.61
C LEU A 681 7.85 13.70 -4.20
N ALA A 682 7.97 14.42 -3.08
CA ALA A 682 6.93 15.34 -2.63
C ALA A 682 6.65 16.46 -3.62
N ARG A 683 7.71 17.08 -4.16
CA ARG A 683 7.60 18.12 -5.20
C ARG A 683 6.98 17.59 -6.48
N SER A 684 7.30 16.36 -6.85
CA SER A 684 6.72 15.69 -8.02
C SER A 684 5.22 15.45 -7.87
N ILE A 685 4.79 14.93 -6.71
CA ILE A 685 3.38 14.69 -6.41
C ILE A 685 2.60 16.01 -6.36
N THR A 686 3.22 17.08 -5.85
CA THR A 686 2.52 18.36 -5.62
C THR A 686 2.65 19.35 -6.77
N ALA A 687 3.39 19.00 -7.82
CA ALA A 687 3.57 19.84 -8.98
C ALA A 687 2.23 20.11 -9.69
N SER A 688 2.02 21.35 -10.14
CA SER A 688 0.84 21.73 -10.92
C SER A 688 0.72 20.98 -12.26
N GLN A 689 1.83 20.44 -12.76
CA GLN A 689 1.87 19.62 -13.98
C GLN A 689 1.40 18.19 -13.71
N ASN A 690 1.44 17.73 -12.46
CA ASN A 690 0.94 16.41 -12.09
C ASN A 690 -0.60 16.42 -12.13
N PRO A 691 -1.22 15.65 -13.02
CA PRO A 691 -2.67 15.71 -13.23
C PRO A 691 -3.48 14.90 -12.20
N LEU A 692 -2.83 14.04 -11.40
CA LEU A 692 -3.51 13.08 -10.55
C LEU A 692 -3.91 13.68 -9.20
N THR A 693 -2.98 14.36 -8.52
CA THR A 693 -3.15 14.82 -7.13
C THR A 693 -4.40 15.65 -6.91
N ALA A 694 -4.60 16.67 -7.74
CA ALA A 694 -5.74 17.57 -7.62
C ALA A 694 -7.05 16.86 -7.98
N ARG A 695 -7.06 16.01 -9.02
CA ARG A 695 -8.25 15.24 -9.42
C ARG A 695 -8.67 14.24 -8.34
N VAL A 696 -7.72 13.51 -7.77
CA VAL A 696 -7.96 12.53 -6.70
C VAL A 696 -8.51 13.21 -5.46
N LEU A 697 -7.90 14.32 -5.02
CA LEU A 697 -8.39 15.08 -3.87
C LEU A 697 -9.79 15.63 -4.09
N VAL A 698 -10.03 16.28 -5.23
CA VAL A 698 -11.36 16.82 -5.58
C VAL A 698 -12.40 15.72 -5.62
N ASN A 699 -12.09 14.57 -6.22
CA ASN A 699 -13.01 13.45 -6.31
C ASN A 699 -13.40 12.92 -4.91
N ARG A 700 -12.45 12.90 -3.96
CA ARG A 700 -12.73 12.52 -2.56
C ARG A 700 -13.58 13.53 -1.82
N ILE A 701 -13.24 14.81 -1.92
CA ILE A 701 -14.02 15.87 -1.29
C ILE A 701 -15.45 15.87 -1.84
N TRP A 702 -15.59 15.70 -3.17
CA TRP A 702 -16.88 15.54 -3.81
C TRP A 702 -17.63 14.32 -3.26
N HIS A 703 -16.97 13.17 -3.17
CA HIS A 703 -17.55 11.95 -2.60
C HIS A 703 -18.07 12.14 -1.18
N TRP A 704 -17.31 12.80 -0.30
CA TRP A 704 -17.71 12.99 1.10
C TRP A 704 -18.87 13.97 1.28
N HIS A 705 -19.05 14.94 0.37
CA HIS A 705 -20.24 15.79 0.31
C HIS A 705 -21.45 15.03 -0.28
N PHE A 706 -21.30 14.44 -1.47
CA PHE A 706 -22.44 13.90 -2.25
C PHE A 706 -22.74 12.42 -2.02
N GLY A 707 -21.95 11.71 -1.22
CA GLY A 707 -22.05 10.26 -1.00
C GLY A 707 -21.63 9.40 -2.22
N LYS A 708 -21.50 9.99 -3.40
CA LYS A 708 -21.04 9.34 -4.65
C LYS A 708 -19.93 10.16 -5.30
N PRO A 709 -18.81 9.53 -5.71
CA PRO A 709 -17.71 10.23 -6.38
C PRO A 709 -18.03 10.58 -7.84
N LEU A 710 -17.25 11.47 -8.45
CA LEU A 710 -17.28 11.71 -9.90
C LEU A 710 -16.61 10.56 -10.67
N VAL A 711 -15.57 9.96 -10.08
CA VAL A 711 -14.86 8.76 -10.56
C VAL A 711 -15.10 7.66 -9.54
N GLU A 712 -15.80 6.61 -9.94
CA GLU A 712 -16.24 5.51 -9.06
C GLU A 712 -15.07 4.85 -8.32
N THR A 713 -13.93 4.69 -8.98
CA THR A 713 -12.71 4.11 -8.41
C THR A 713 -11.87 5.19 -7.70
N VAL A 714 -12.22 5.51 -6.46
CA VAL A 714 -11.67 6.65 -5.68
C VAL A 714 -10.13 6.63 -5.51
N SER A 715 -9.48 5.46 -5.61
CA SER A 715 -8.01 5.29 -5.54
C SER A 715 -7.41 4.48 -6.70
N ASP A 716 -8.12 4.35 -7.81
CA ASP A 716 -7.61 3.70 -9.02
C ASP A 716 -8.07 4.47 -10.26
N PHE A 717 -7.19 5.35 -10.75
CA PHE A 717 -7.37 6.20 -11.92
C PHE A 717 -6.61 5.64 -13.14
N GLY A 718 -6.11 4.40 -13.02
CA GLY A 718 -5.39 3.71 -14.08
C GLY A 718 -6.21 3.53 -15.35
N VAL A 719 -5.60 2.98 -16.40
CA VAL A 719 -6.20 2.88 -17.74
C VAL A 719 -7.50 2.07 -17.80
N ARG A 720 -7.80 1.29 -16.75
CA ARG A 720 -9.06 0.53 -16.61
C ARG A 720 -10.16 1.29 -15.88
N SER A 721 -9.87 2.48 -15.37
CA SER A 721 -10.85 3.32 -14.69
C SER A 721 -11.90 3.82 -15.68
N ASN A 722 -13.17 3.73 -15.28
CA ASN A 722 -14.26 4.31 -16.05
C ASN A 722 -14.10 5.83 -16.15
N SER A 723 -14.57 6.41 -17.25
CA SER A 723 -14.61 7.86 -17.38
C SER A 723 -15.46 8.50 -16.26
N PRO A 724 -15.07 9.70 -15.77
CA PRO A 724 -15.84 10.41 -14.75
C PRO A 724 -17.29 10.66 -15.22
N SER A 725 -18.24 10.73 -14.30
CA SER A 725 -19.64 11.10 -14.61
C SER A 725 -19.72 12.49 -15.27
N HIS A 726 -18.88 13.41 -14.78
CA HIS A 726 -18.75 14.80 -15.24
C HIS A 726 -17.26 15.15 -15.45
N PRO A 727 -16.63 14.76 -16.58
CA PRO A 727 -15.19 14.92 -16.78
C PRO A 727 -14.76 16.39 -16.79
N LYS A 728 -15.54 17.27 -17.42
CA LYS A 728 -15.27 18.73 -17.41
C LYS A 728 -15.40 19.34 -16.02
N LEU A 729 -16.33 18.85 -15.19
CA LEU A 729 -16.47 19.34 -13.81
C LEU A 729 -15.28 18.93 -12.96
N LEU A 730 -14.81 17.69 -13.09
CA LEU A 730 -13.61 17.20 -12.39
C LEU A 730 -12.39 18.07 -12.73
N ASP A 731 -12.14 18.32 -14.02
CA ASP A 731 -11.02 19.14 -14.48
C ASP A 731 -11.16 20.61 -14.07
N TYR A 732 -12.39 21.16 -14.10
CA TYR A 732 -12.66 22.50 -13.61
C TYR A 732 -12.30 22.64 -12.12
N LEU A 733 -12.78 21.71 -11.28
CA LEU A 733 -12.54 21.74 -9.84
C LEU A 733 -11.06 21.50 -9.51
N ALA A 734 -10.39 20.60 -10.23
CA ALA A 734 -8.96 20.35 -10.06
C ALA A 734 -8.11 21.58 -10.45
N ALA A 735 -8.41 22.22 -11.58
CA ALA A 735 -7.76 23.46 -11.98
C ALA A 735 -8.05 24.59 -10.97
N TRP A 736 -9.31 24.71 -10.55
CA TRP A 736 -9.74 25.72 -9.60
C TRP A 736 -9.02 25.57 -8.25
N LEU A 737 -8.83 24.35 -7.76
CA LEU A 737 -8.10 24.09 -6.51
C LEU A 737 -6.66 24.59 -6.60
N ILE A 738 -5.96 24.29 -7.70
CA ILE A 738 -4.58 24.74 -7.94
C ILE A 738 -4.53 26.28 -8.02
N GLU A 739 -5.48 26.90 -8.73
CA GLU A 739 -5.59 28.37 -8.86
C GLU A 739 -5.95 29.08 -7.55
N ASN A 740 -6.51 28.38 -6.57
CA ASN A 740 -6.97 28.93 -5.29
C ASN A 740 -6.11 28.47 -4.11
N ASP A 741 -4.80 28.33 -4.34
CA ASP A 741 -3.77 28.02 -3.35
C ASP A 741 -3.96 26.67 -2.64
N TRP A 742 -4.58 25.69 -3.28
CA TRP A 742 -4.85 24.38 -2.68
C TRP A 742 -5.66 24.45 -1.36
N SER A 743 -6.47 25.49 -1.18
CA SER A 743 -7.30 25.69 0.01
C SER A 743 -8.52 24.77 0.00
N LEU A 744 -8.62 23.93 1.03
CA LEU A 744 -9.75 23.01 1.19
C LEU A 744 -11.01 23.77 1.62
N LYS A 745 -10.87 24.78 2.49
CA LYS A 745 -12.02 25.58 2.94
C LYS A 745 -12.65 26.36 1.81
N LYS A 746 -11.85 26.97 0.91
CA LYS A 746 -12.36 27.63 -0.30
C LYS A 746 -13.08 26.63 -1.21
N LEU A 747 -12.53 25.41 -1.39
CA LEU A 747 -13.19 24.38 -2.20
C LEU A 747 -14.52 23.93 -1.61
N HIS A 748 -14.60 23.70 -0.30
CA HIS A 748 -15.88 23.42 0.36
C HIS A 748 -16.86 24.57 0.17
N ARG A 749 -16.43 25.83 0.37
CA ARG A 749 -17.29 27.00 0.16
C ARG A 749 -17.87 27.05 -1.25
N LEU A 750 -17.08 26.72 -2.28
CA LEU A 750 -17.54 26.65 -3.67
C LEU A 750 -18.60 25.56 -3.87
N ILE A 751 -18.38 24.36 -3.31
CA ILE A 751 -19.33 23.25 -3.40
C ILE A 751 -20.64 23.59 -2.69
N LEU A 752 -20.58 24.06 -1.45
CA LEU A 752 -21.75 24.38 -0.62
C LEU A 752 -22.57 25.56 -1.15
N ASP A 753 -21.96 26.43 -1.96
CA ASP A 753 -22.66 27.52 -2.64
C ASP A 753 -23.42 27.09 -3.89
N SER A 754 -23.07 25.96 -4.49
CA SER A 754 -23.67 25.50 -5.74
C SER A 754 -25.17 25.18 -5.56
N ALA A 755 -25.98 25.49 -6.59
CA ALA A 755 -27.36 25.04 -6.64
C ALA A 755 -27.45 23.51 -6.60
N THR A 756 -26.48 22.84 -7.22
CA THR A 756 -26.29 21.38 -7.23
C THR A 756 -26.28 20.80 -5.82
N TYR A 757 -25.44 21.34 -4.92
CA TYR A 757 -25.38 20.92 -3.53
C TYR A 757 -26.65 21.30 -2.77
N ARG A 758 -27.27 22.45 -3.06
CA ARG A 758 -28.46 22.95 -2.35
C ARG A 758 -29.77 22.28 -2.76
N GLN A 759 -29.76 21.35 -3.72
CA GLN A 759 -30.94 20.58 -4.10
C GLN A 759 -31.55 19.81 -2.91
N SER A 760 -32.86 19.59 -2.97
CA SER A 760 -33.57 18.64 -2.12
C SER A 760 -33.31 17.20 -2.57
N SER A 761 -33.58 16.24 -1.69
CA SER A 761 -33.53 14.81 -1.98
C SER A 761 -34.82 14.26 -2.62
N LEU A 762 -35.73 15.14 -3.06
CA LEU A 762 -37.04 14.78 -3.61
C LEU A 762 -36.91 13.91 -4.87
N THR A 763 -37.53 12.73 -4.83
CA THR A 763 -37.55 11.79 -5.96
C THR A 763 -38.76 12.05 -6.86
N ARG A 764 -38.56 12.08 -8.18
CA ARG A 764 -39.61 12.28 -9.20
C ARG A 764 -39.58 11.11 -10.20
N SER A 765 -40.73 10.52 -10.53
CA SER A 765 -40.82 9.27 -11.31
C SER A 765 -40.05 9.32 -12.64
N PRO A 766 -40.23 10.34 -13.52
CA PRO A 766 -39.53 10.32 -14.82
C PRO A 766 -38.01 10.38 -14.70
N ALA A 767 -37.50 11.13 -13.71
CA ALA A 767 -36.07 11.26 -13.48
C ALA A 767 -35.45 10.00 -12.87
N ALA A 768 -36.17 9.36 -11.93
CA ALA A 768 -35.73 8.11 -11.31
C ALA A 768 -35.71 6.93 -12.28
N GLU A 769 -36.53 6.95 -13.34
CA GLU A 769 -36.52 5.92 -14.39
C GLU A 769 -35.35 6.11 -15.37
N LEU A 770 -34.99 7.37 -15.70
CA LEU A 770 -33.91 7.69 -16.63
C LEU A 770 -32.52 7.61 -15.99
N ASP A 771 -32.39 8.02 -14.73
CA ASP A 771 -31.14 8.00 -13.97
C ASP A 771 -31.40 7.53 -12.53
N PRO A 772 -31.68 6.22 -12.34
CA PRO A 772 -32.02 5.65 -11.03
C PRO A 772 -30.89 5.81 -10.01
N GLU A 773 -29.65 5.79 -10.47
CA GLU A 773 -28.46 5.94 -9.65
C GLU A 773 -28.12 7.40 -9.34
N ASN A 774 -28.89 8.37 -9.88
CA ASN A 774 -28.64 9.80 -9.76
C ASN A 774 -27.19 10.17 -10.13
N ARG A 775 -26.65 9.52 -11.17
CA ARG A 775 -25.29 9.75 -11.68
C ARG A 775 -25.13 11.16 -12.23
N LEU A 776 -26.20 11.74 -12.77
CA LEU A 776 -26.24 13.08 -13.36
C LEU A 776 -26.62 14.18 -12.33
N LEU A 777 -26.84 13.81 -11.06
CA LEU A 777 -27.07 14.74 -9.95
C LEU A 777 -28.33 15.60 -10.12
N TRP A 778 -29.42 15.01 -10.60
CA TRP A 778 -30.73 15.67 -10.74
C TRP A 778 -31.44 15.91 -9.40
N ARG A 779 -30.90 15.37 -8.30
CA ARG A 779 -31.28 15.66 -6.91
C ARG A 779 -30.09 15.49 -5.97
N TYR A 780 -30.23 15.86 -4.70
CA TYR A 780 -29.26 15.47 -3.68
C TYR A 780 -29.44 14.00 -3.27
N ASN A 781 -28.35 13.33 -2.87
CA ASN A 781 -28.37 11.95 -2.39
C ASN A 781 -28.47 11.95 -0.86
N ALA A 782 -29.59 11.46 -0.33
CA ALA A 782 -29.68 11.16 1.09
C ALA A 782 -28.59 10.14 1.47
N ARG A 783 -27.84 10.43 2.53
CA ARG A 783 -26.68 9.64 2.95
C ARG A 783 -26.75 9.29 4.43
N ARG A 784 -26.33 8.07 4.74
CA ARG A 784 -26.18 7.60 6.12
C ARG A 784 -24.95 8.26 6.76
N LEU A 785 -25.09 8.68 8.00
CA LEU A 785 -23.99 9.21 8.80
C LEU A 785 -23.05 8.09 9.24
N GLU A 786 -21.76 8.40 9.29
CA GLU A 786 -20.76 7.49 9.84
C GLU A 786 -20.93 7.35 11.36
N TRP A 787 -20.48 6.24 11.94
CA TRP A 787 -20.62 6.01 13.37
C TRP A 787 -20.03 7.13 14.22
N GLU A 788 -18.85 7.64 13.86
CA GLU A 788 -18.19 8.70 14.61
C GLU A 788 -19.07 9.94 14.71
N VAL A 789 -19.79 10.27 13.63
CA VAL A 789 -20.77 11.37 13.63
C VAL A 789 -21.97 11.04 14.50
N ILE A 790 -22.52 9.83 14.39
CA ILE A 790 -23.67 9.39 15.20
C ILE A 790 -23.33 9.48 16.68
N ARG A 791 -22.20 8.89 17.09
CA ARG A 791 -21.73 8.88 18.47
C ARG A 791 -21.45 10.28 18.99
N ASP A 792 -20.72 11.08 18.23
CA ASP A 792 -20.42 12.46 18.62
C ASP A 792 -21.70 13.30 18.69
N SER A 793 -22.69 13.03 17.83
CA SER A 793 -24.01 13.66 17.90
C SER A 793 -24.75 13.27 19.17
N LEU A 794 -24.77 11.99 19.55
CA LEU A 794 -25.39 11.52 20.80
C LEU A 794 -24.80 12.23 22.04
N LEU A 795 -23.48 12.42 22.08
CA LEU A 795 -22.80 13.18 23.14
C LEU A 795 -23.08 14.69 23.05
N HIS A 796 -23.14 15.24 21.84
CA HIS A 796 -23.36 16.66 21.62
C HIS A 796 -24.77 17.07 22.06
N VAL A 797 -25.79 16.35 21.60
CA VAL A 797 -27.18 16.68 21.88
C VAL A 797 -27.49 16.51 23.37
N SER A 798 -26.88 15.53 24.05
CA SER A 798 -27.01 15.32 25.50
C SER A 798 -26.19 16.29 26.36
N GLY A 799 -25.40 17.19 25.75
CA GLY A 799 -24.56 18.15 26.46
C GLY A 799 -23.34 17.53 27.16
N ARG A 800 -22.97 16.30 26.80
CA ARG A 800 -21.88 15.54 27.45
C ARG A 800 -20.58 15.51 26.65
N LEU A 801 -20.59 16.00 25.41
CA LEU A 801 -19.40 16.06 24.56
C LEU A 801 -18.36 17.04 25.11
N GLU A 802 -17.16 16.54 25.36
CA GLU A 802 -16.01 17.38 25.69
C GLU A 802 -15.37 17.95 24.40
N GLN A 803 -15.29 19.28 24.33
CA GLN A 803 -14.90 20.00 23.12
C GLN A 803 -13.39 20.27 22.99
N HIS A 804 -12.55 19.72 23.88
CA HIS A 804 -11.13 20.02 23.85
C HIS A 804 -10.41 19.26 22.73
N ILE A 805 -9.63 19.99 21.95
CA ILE A 805 -8.98 19.52 20.73
C ILE A 805 -7.58 18.98 21.01
N GLY A 806 -7.27 17.83 20.42
CA GLY A 806 -5.96 17.19 20.48
C GLY A 806 -5.62 16.52 21.81
N GLY A 807 -4.33 16.18 21.98
CA GLY A 807 -3.80 15.49 23.14
C GLY A 807 -3.77 13.97 22.98
N ARG A 808 -3.42 13.24 24.04
CA ARG A 808 -3.37 11.77 23.97
C ARG A 808 -4.77 11.18 23.73
N ALA A 809 -4.80 10.01 23.10
CA ALA A 809 -6.05 9.29 22.91
C ALA A 809 -6.64 8.84 24.26
N GLU A 810 -7.97 8.90 24.38
CA GLU A 810 -8.71 8.40 25.52
C GLU A 810 -8.74 6.86 25.48
N ARG A 811 -8.36 6.22 26.59
CA ARG A 811 -8.29 4.75 26.71
C ARG A 811 -9.58 4.12 27.26
N LEU A 812 -10.68 4.85 27.26
CA LEU A 812 -12.00 4.29 27.53
C LEU A 812 -12.53 3.63 26.26
N ASP A 813 -13.31 2.56 26.43
CA ASP A 813 -14.08 2.03 25.32
C ASP A 813 -15.00 3.14 24.79
N PRO A 814 -15.08 3.38 23.48
CA PRO A 814 -16.00 4.37 22.92
C PRO A 814 -17.46 4.14 23.32
N ASP A 815 -17.85 2.90 23.60
CA ASP A 815 -19.19 2.52 24.06
C ASP A 815 -19.37 2.62 25.60
N ASP A 816 -18.35 3.10 26.33
CA ASP A 816 -18.46 3.41 27.75
C ASP A 816 -19.30 4.69 27.96
N PRO A 817 -20.36 4.68 28.79
CA PRO A 817 -21.20 5.85 29.10
C PRO A 817 -20.46 7.08 29.67
N THR A 818 -19.24 6.87 30.17
CA THR A 818 -18.36 7.90 30.72
C THR A 818 -17.34 8.43 29.71
N SER A 819 -17.16 7.79 28.55
CA SER A 819 -16.36 8.34 27.45
C SER A 819 -17.07 9.55 26.85
N ARG A 820 -16.40 10.70 26.90
CA ARG A 820 -16.98 12.01 26.53
C ARG A 820 -16.19 12.73 25.45
N ARG A 821 -15.00 12.24 25.11
CA ARG A 821 -14.21 12.78 24.00
C ARG A 821 -14.92 12.49 22.68
N ARG A 822 -14.74 13.39 21.71
CA ARG A 822 -15.05 13.07 20.30
C ARG A 822 -14.36 11.80 19.89
N THR A 823 -15.03 11.04 19.03
CA THR A 823 -14.62 9.71 18.60
C THR A 823 -13.26 9.71 17.90
N VAL A 824 -12.86 10.82 17.25
CA VAL A 824 -11.53 10.96 16.65
C VAL A 824 -10.38 10.89 17.69
N TYR A 825 -10.66 11.11 18.97
CA TYR A 825 -9.67 11.05 20.05
C TYR A 825 -9.74 9.78 20.89
N THR A 826 -10.56 8.80 20.52
CA THR A 826 -10.55 7.51 21.21
C THR A 826 -9.33 6.71 20.77
N HIS A 827 -8.86 5.83 21.65
CA HIS A 827 -7.71 4.99 21.35
C HIS A 827 -8.08 3.90 20.34
N LEU A 828 -7.42 3.90 19.19
CA LEU A 828 -7.67 2.96 18.11
C LEU A 828 -6.63 1.83 18.09
N ASN A 829 -7.06 0.64 18.51
CA ASN A 829 -6.27 -0.58 18.40
C ASN A 829 -6.59 -1.32 17.10
N ARG A 830 -5.60 -1.44 16.20
CA ARG A 830 -5.81 -2.09 14.89
C ARG A 830 -6.10 -3.60 14.99
N GLN A 831 -5.67 -4.25 16.07
CA GLN A 831 -5.91 -5.69 16.27
C GLN A 831 -7.19 -6.00 17.04
N ASP A 832 -7.72 -5.01 17.75
CA ASP A 832 -8.87 -5.15 18.63
C ASP A 832 -9.75 -3.91 18.46
N LEU A 833 -10.44 -3.87 17.32
CA LEU A 833 -11.37 -2.79 17.04
C LEU A 833 -12.61 -2.91 17.95
N PRO A 834 -13.14 -1.78 18.46
CA PRO A 834 -14.34 -1.79 19.29
C PRO A 834 -15.53 -2.43 18.59
N GLU A 835 -16.53 -2.90 19.34
CA GLU A 835 -17.66 -3.65 18.79
C GLU A 835 -18.45 -2.87 17.73
N PHE A 836 -18.63 -1.55 17.92
CA PHE A 836 -19.28 -0.70 16.91
C PHE A 836 -18.61 -0.79 15.54
N ALA A 837 -17.29 -1.01 15.48
CA ALA A 837 -16.53 -0.97 14.24
C ALA A 837 -17.01 -2.06 13.27
N ARG A 838 -17.40 -3.22 13.82
CA ARG A 838 -17.98 -4.34 13.08
C ARG A 838 -19.41 -4.06 12.58
N VAL A 839 -20.18 -3.25 13.32
CA VAL A 839 -21.60 -3.02 13.06
C VAL A 839 -21.84 -1.80 12.16
N PHE A 840 -20.97 -0.80 12.21
CA PHE A 840 -21.14 0.50 11.55
C PHE A 840 -20.05 0.82 10.52
N ASP A 841 -19.58 -0.20 9.80
CA ASP A 841 -18.75 -0.05 8.60
C ASP A 841 -17.45 0.75 8.80
N PHE A 842 -16.85 0.66 9.99
CA PHE A 842 -15.59 1.34 10.27
C PHE A 842 -14.45 0.70 9.44
N PRO A 843 -13.60 1.49 8.76
CA PRO A 843 -12.55 0.95 7.91
C PRO A 843 -11.42 0.35 8.75
N ALA A 844 -10.90 -0.80 8.34
CA ALA A 844 -9.74 -1.39 8.98
C ALA A 844 -8.51 -0.50 8.79
N PRO A 845 -7.78 -0.11 9.86
CA PRO A 845 -6.59 0.75 9.75
C PRO A 845 -5.32 -0.03 9.36
N ASP A 846 -5.48 -1.18 8.71
CA ASP A 846 -4.37 -2.03 8.22
C ASP A 846 -3.91 -1.66 6.82
N PHE A 847 -4.74 -0.93 6.07
CA PHE A 847 -4.46 -0.47 4.71
C PHE A 847 -5.15 0.86 4.45
N THR A 848 -4.68 1.61 3.45
CA THR A 848 -5.33 2.85 3.04
C THR A 848 -6.77 2.60 2.60
N SER A 849 -7.72 3.34 3.18
CA SER A 849 -9.16 3.20 2.90
C SER A 849 -9.74 4.49 2.34
N PRO A 850 -9.88 4.62 1.01
CA PRO A 850 -10.39 5.83 0.37
C PRO A 850 -11.92 5.94 0.37
N GLN A 851 -12.61 4.82 0.59
CA GLN A 851 -14.06 4.70 0.62
C GLN A 851 -14.46 3.63 1.63
N ARG A 852 -15.43 3.95 2.48
CA ARG A 852 -15.99 2.99 3.43
C ARG A 852 -17.09 2.15 2.78
N PRO A 853 -17.25 0.87 3.16
CA PRO A 853 -18.49 0.17 2.87
C PRO A 853 -19.66 0.90 3.55
N ILE A 854 -20.86 0.75 3.01
CA ILE A 854 -22.07 1.30 3.62
C ILE A 854 -23.08 0.16 3.69
N SER A 855 -23.44 -0.23 4.91
CA SER A 855 -24.45 -1.24 5.17
C SER A 855 -25.60 -0.68 6.00
N THR A 856 -26.81 -1.18 5.75
CA THR A 856 -27.99 -0.91 6.57
C THR A 856 -28.53 -2.25 7.03
N VAL A 857 -28.20 -2.62 8.28
CA VAL A 857 -28.49 -3.96 8.82
C VAL A 857 -29.27 -3.86 10.14
N PRO A 858 -30.15 -4.83 10.46
CA PRO A 858 -30.96 -4.79 11.69
C PRO A 858 -30.16 -4.67 12.99
N GLN A 859 -28.93 -5.19 13.02
CA GLN A 859 -28.01 -5.13 14.16
C GLN A 859 -27.71 -3.68 14.57
N GLN A 860 -27.67 -2.74 13.62
CA GLN A 860 -27.45 -1.32 13.92
C GLN A 860 -28.62 -0.76 14.73
N GLN A 861 -29.87 -1.11 14.40
CA GLN A 861 -31.04 -0.68 15.17
C GLN A 861 -31.10 -1.35 16.55
N LEU A 862 -30.74 -2.64 16.62
CA LEU A 862 -30.65 -3.37 17.89
C LEU A 862 -29.59 -2.74 18.82
N PHE A 863 -28.49 -2.24 18.27
CA PHE A 863 -27.49 -1.49 19.03
C PHE A 863 -28.12 -0.24 19.66
N PHE A 864 -28.84 0.59 18.90
CA PHE A 864 -29.49 1.78 19.47
C PHE A 864 -30.51 1.44 20.57
N LEU A 865 -31.24 0.33 20.43
CA LEU A 865 -32.24 -0.10 21.40
C LEU A 865 -31.63 -0.53 22.75
N ASN A 866 -30.44 -1.16 22.71
CA ASN A 866 -29.91 -1.89 23.86
C ASN A 866 -28.57 -1.35 24.40
N SER A 867 -27.91 -0.45 23.69
CA SER A 867 -26.62 0.09 24.11
C SER A 867 -26.74 0.94 25.38
N ASP A 868 -25.96 0.58 26.41
CA ASP A 868 -25.87 1.34 27.65
C ASP A 868 -25.42 2.79 27.42
N PHE A 869 -24.54 3.00 26.43
CA PHE A 869 -24.11 4.34 26.02
C PHE A 869 -25.27 5.19 25.53
N VAL A 870 -26.08 4.66 24.62
CA VAL A 870 -27.24 5.37 24.03
C VAL A 870 -28.29 5.65 25.11
N LEU A 871 -28.60 4.64 25.94
CA LEU A 871 -29.54 4.79 27.05
C LEU A 871 -29.08 5.84 28.07
N ALA A 872 -27.78 5.92 28.34
CA ALA A 872 -27.23 6.95 29.22
C ALA A 872 -27.38 8.36 28.65
N GLN A 873 -27.21 8.56 27.34
CA GLN A 873 -27.44 9.87 26.69
C GLN A 873 -28.92 10.25 26.74
N ALA A 874 -29.81 9.31 26.45
CA ALA A 874 -31.25 9.52 26.54
C ALA A 874 -31.69 9.88 27.96
N LYS A 875 -31.15 9.19 28.98
CA LYS A 875 -31.41 9.49 30.39
C LYS A 875 -30.94 10.89 30.79
N ALA A 876 -29.76 11.32 30.32
CA ALA A 876 -29.25 12.66 30.59
C ALA A 876 -30.19 13.74 30.03
N LEU A 877 -30.67 13.57 28.80
CA LEU A 877 -31.67 14.46 28.21
C LEU A 877 -33.01 14.41 28.96
N GLY A 878 -33.47 13.23 29.35
CA GLY A 878 -34.69 13.09 30.14
C GLY A 878 -34.61 13.84 31.47
N GLN A 879 -33.46 13.81 32.14
CA GLN A 879 -33.21 14.57 33.37
C GLN A 879 -33.25 16.07 33.13
N GLU A 880 -32.57 16.56 32.09
CA GLU A 880 -32.55 17.98 31.75
C GLU A 880 -33.94 18.50 31.35
N PHE A 881 -34.62 17.81 30.45
CA PHE A 881 -35.90 18.29 29.92
C PHE A 881 -37.04 18.14 30.92
N ALA A 882 -37.01 17.15 31.82
CA ALA A 882 -38.02 17.03 32.88
C ALA A 882 -37.93 18.18 33.90
N THR A 883 -36.75 18.77 34.11
CA THR A 883 -36.55 19.87 35.06
C THR A 883 -36.67 21.26 34.44
N MET A 884 -36.90 21.38 33.12
CA MET A 884 -37.17 22.66 32.48
C MET A 884 -38.51 23.23 32.94
N GLU A 885 -38.43 24.30 33.74
CA GLU A 885 -39.55 25.12 34.17
C GLU A 885 -40.04 26.03 33.02
N GLU A 886 -41.28 26.51 33.12
CA GLU A 886 -41.86 27.51 32.19
C GLU A 886 -42.08 27.09 30.72
N ILE A 887 -42.05 25.79 30.41
CA ILE A 887 -42.42 25.26 29.09
C ILE A 887 -43.51 24.18 29.18
N THR A 888 -44.48 24.23 28.27
CA THR A 888 -45.53 23.21 28.16
C THR A 888 -44.95 21.88 27.65
N PRO A 889 -45.59 20.73 27.93
CA PRO A 889 -45.14 19.44 27.38
C PRO A 889 -45.01 19.43 25.85
N ARG A 890 -45.90 20.14 25.12
CA ARG A 890 -45.78 20.32 23.67
C ARG A 890 -44.50 21.08 23.28
N GLN A 891 -44.22 22.22 23.93
CA GLN A 891 -42.99 22.98 23.68
C GLN A 891 -41.74 22.18 24.03
N ARG A 892 -41.80 21.37 25.09
CA ARG A 892 -40.73 20.47 25.50
C ARG A 892 -40.44 19.40 24.44
N PHE A 893 -41.49 18.80 23.85
CA PHE A 893 -41.34 17.87 22.73
C PHE A 893 -40.66 18.54 21.52
N ILE A 894 -41.13 19.73 21.12
CA ILE A 894 -40.58 20.46 19.97
C ILE A 894 -39.10 20.77 20.20
N ARG A 895 -38.74 21.30 21.36
CA ARG A 895 -37.33 21.61 21.67
C ARG A 895 -36.46 20.35 21.74
N LEU A 896 -36.97 19.26 22.31
CA LEU A 896 -36.22 18.00 22.35
C LEU A 896 -36.00 17.44 20.93
N HIS A 897 -37.00 17.56 20.07
CA HIS A 897 -36.89 17.20 18.66
C HIS A 897 -35.86 18.06 17.95
N GLU A 898 -35.93 19.39 18.06
CA GLU A 898 -34.96 20.32 17.47
C GLU A 898 -33.54 20.05 17.96
N ARG A 899 -33.37 19.82 19.26
CA ARG A 899 -32.07 19.50 19.88
C ARG A 899 -31.46 18.22 19.33
N ILE A 900 -32.24 17.15 19.20
CA ILE A 900 -31.73 15.83 18.78
C ILE A 900 -31.57 15.74 17.27
N LEU A 901 -32.59 16.22 16.53
CA LEU A 901 -32.68 16.03 15.09
C LEU A 901 -32.15 17.23 14.30
N GLY A 902 -31.86 18.36 14.94
CA GLY A 902 -31.26 19.50 14.25
C GLY A 902 -32.22 20.24 13.32
N GLU A 903 -33.53 20.00 13.44
CA GLU A 903 -34.59 20.73 12.74
C GLU A 903 -35.95 20.64 13.47
N PRO A 904 -36.90 21.54 13.18
CA PRO A 904 -38.25 21.48 13.74
C PRO A 904 -39.00 20.20 13.30
N PRO A 905 -39.94 19.70 14.12
CA PRO A 905 -40.74 18.53 13.74
C PRO A 905 -41.59 18.80 12.50
N ARG A 906 -41.59 17.85 11.56
CA ARG A 906 -42.50 17.83 10.41
C ARG A 906 -43.90 17.27 10.77
N LEU A 907 -44.13 17.00 12.05
CA LEU A 907 -45.38 16.48 12.60
C LEU A 907 -46.42 17.59 12.77
N SER A 908 -47.68 17.24 12.59
CA SER A 908 -48.82 18.11 12.92
C SER A 908 -48.96 18.33 14.42
N ASP A 909 -49.63 19.42 14.80
CA ASP A 909 -49.93 19.72 16.20
C ASP A 909 -50.74 18.60 16.87
N GLU A 910 -51.63 17.94 16.11
CA GLU A 910 -52.42 16.80 16.58
C GLU A 910 -51.54 15.59 16.91
N GLU A 911 -50.56 15.27 16.05
CA GLU A 911 -49.62 14.16 16.28
C GLU A 911 -48.72 14.41 17.49
N ILE A 912 -48.21 15.64 17.65
CA ILE A 912 -47.40 16.03 18.81
C ILE A 912 -48.23 15.93 20.10
N ASN A 913 -49.45 16.45 20.09
CA ASN A 913 -50.35 16.39 21.24
C ASN A 913 -50.72 14.95 21.59
N LEU A 914 -50.94 14.10 20.58
CA LEU A 914 -51.19 12.67 20.77
C LEU A 914 -49.99 11.94 21.39
N TRP A 915 -48.76 12.29 21.00
CA TRP A 915 -47.57 11.73 21.64
C TRP A 915 -47.50 12.14 23.10
N VAL A 916 -47.62 13.44 23.37
CA VAL A 916 -47.55 14.03 24.71
C VAL A 916 -48.65 13.48 25.63
N SER A 917 -49.86 13.24 25.12
CA SER A 917 -50.98 12.71 25.91
C SER A 917 -50.79 11.25 26.36
N ARG A 918 -49.78 10.54 25.84
CA ARG A 918 -49.44 9.17 26.29
C ARG A 918 -48.66 9.14 27.59
N PHE A 919 -48.22 10.30 28.09
CA PHE A 919 -47.60 10.38 29.40
C PHE A 919 -48.60 10.00 30.49
N ASP A 920 -48.22 9.02 31.31
CA ASP A 920 -49.02 8.52 32.43
C ASP A 920 -48.17 8.59 33.70
N PRO A 921 -48.41 9.59 34.58
CA PRO A 921 -47.59 9.80 35.77
C PRO A 921 -47.72 8.69 36.82
N GLU A 922 -48.74 7.82 36.73
CA GLU A 922 -48.87 6.66 37.62
C GLU A 922 -47.94 5.50 37.20
N LYS A 923 -47.55 5.46 35.93
CA LYS A 923 -46.71 4.38 35.38
C LYS A 923 -45.24 4.75 35.27
N ARG A 924 -44.92 6.03 35.07
CA ARG A 924 -43.54 6.50 34.82
C ARG A 924 -43.34 7.92 35.34
N SER A 925 -42.13 8.21 35.81
CA SER A 925 -41.71 9.57 36.12
C SER A 925 -41.57 10.43 34.85
N GLU A 926 -41.63 11.77 34.99
CA GLU A 926 -41.36 12.67 33.86
C GLU A 926 -39.97 12.45 33.26
N VAL A 927 -38.96 12.20 34.11
CA VAL A 927 -37.58 11.92 33.68
C VAL A 927 -37.55 10.70 32.76
N GLU A 928 -38.21 9.60 33.15
CA GLU A 928 -38.28 8.38 32.34
C GLU A 928 -39.06 8.61 31.04
N TRP A 929 -40.14 9.38 31.08
CA TRP A 929 -40.93 9.70 29.89
C TRP A 929 -40.14 10.50 28.84
N TRP A 930 -39.43 11.54 29.28
CA TRP A 930 -38.59 12.35 28.38
C TRP A 930 -37.34 11.60 27.93
N ALA A 931 -36.79 10.72 28.76
CA ALA A 931 -35.72 9.81 28.34
C ALA A 931 -36.18 8.84 27.23
N LEU A 932 -37.37 8.24 27.36
CA LEU A 932 -37.94 7.38 26.32
C LEU A 932 -38.24 8.14 25.02
N THR A 933 -38.72 9.39 25.14
CA THR A 933 -38.95 10.26 23.98
C THR A 933 -37.63 10.60 23.27
N ALA A 934 -36.58 10.96 24.04
CA ALA A 934 -35.25 11.20 23.48
C ALA A 934 -34.68 9.95 22.79
N HIS A 935 -34.83 8.78 23.43
CA HIS A 935 -34.37 7.50 22.88
C HIS A 935 -35.07 7.16 21.57
N ALA A 936 -36.37 7.45 21.45
CA ALA A 936 -37.12 7.26 20.20
C ALA A 936 -36.60 8.15 19.06
N PHE A 937 -36.24 9.40 19.34
CA PHE A 937 -35.66 10.30 18.34
C PHE A 937 -34.25 9.87 17.90
N MET A 938 -33.40 9.46 18.86
CA MET A 938 -32.05 8.95 18.58
C MET A 938 -32.04 7.69 17.71
N GLN A 939 -33.14 6.94 17.71
CA GLN A 939 -33.33 5.73 16.91
C GLN A 939 -33.95 5.97 15.53
N SER A 940 -34.36 7.20 15.24
CA SER A 940 -35.08 7.51 14.01
C SER A 940 -34.14 7.52 12.79
N SER A 941 -34.68 7.21 11.61
CA SER A 941 -33.94 7.36 10.35
C SER A 941 -33.44 8.80 10.16
N GLN A 942 -34.19 9.79 10.61
CA GLN A 942 -33.79 11.19 10.53
C GLN A 942 -32.54 11.49 11.37
N PHE A 943 -32.32 10.81 12.49
CA PHE A 943 -31.09 10.96 13.28
C PHE A 943 -29.87 10.35 12.57
N VAL A 944 -30.07 9.23 11.87
CA VAL A 944 -28.99 8.42 11.27
C VAL A 944 -28.68 8.84 9.82
N PHE A 945 -29.60 9.53 9.15
CA PHE A 945 -29.45 9.98 7.77
C PHE A 945 -29.47 11.51 7.65
N ILE A 946 -28.79 12.03 6.64
CA ILE A 946 -28.91 13.41 6.21
C ILE A 946 -29.42 13.45 4.77
N GLU A 947 -30.37 14.35 4.53
CA GLU A 947 -31.04 14.56 3.25
C GLU A 947 -30.50 15.75 2.50
#